data_AF-A0A5C5SH98-F1
#
_entry.id   AF-A0A5C5SH98-F1
#
_cell.length_a   1.000
_cell.length_b   1.000
_cell.length_c   1.000
_cell.angle_alpha   90.00
_cell.angle_beta   90.00
_cell.angle_gamma   90.00
#
_symmetry.space_group_name_H-M   'P 1'
#
loop_
_entity.id
_entity.type
_entity.pdbx_description
1 polymer ?
#
loop_
_entity_poly.entity_id
_entity_poly.type
_entity_poly.pdbx_seq_one_letter_code
_entity_poly.pdbx_strand_id
1 'polypeptide(L)'
;MALLPAPVMVGQAFAENECGTGTTVTCVVDPGNYPDGITYYAPPTLSLTFDPGVVVSPPPGTGGLNVSINGDLSIDTRQGTVTTTGAYGYGIQAYTSGALTITTADVSTTGDYAGAVSGSNGESPAIIDTTAGSISTTGKSASGIYGSSSGSIAITTGDVTTSGINSNAVSGYLNSYTAPGTLTIDTTRGQTTTTGGGSVGVYSNVYNGGASITTGAITTQGDSAPGIAALHDGVATIDSTAGLINTSGDGSAGIHAWSFTPTYAADIRTGGITTTGAGAFAVAAAAMGSDNDFDGVTEGSGSITITITAPIRATGSEAGGVVAVSYPGDSAPSGTVTVNANANITASGQNAPGVAASSSTAPVAVTVAAGVSVMGGWAANPGDLSVTIAQTGTYNDDGTFGAQHSIGSNLPAAGVVIFSGATSTVPAMSINNQGVIGALSDLAITMGTTCAAGGGSSGGLLVAAAAVNDGSMTCMGRTVPVQALHVQNDGVVEGYITFWPGAAHVFNNNGTFNIRHFADTDGDGVRDTKRVSISDFGGPNATFNNISTDTVKFAPVSGARTVDPANYYVPTTGIDGRSLGTTTYDLNREGVVQGQFINLATFNNTGTIDLRGPVVGNTLLITGGASAATPGTGVFVSNGGQLLSNVVLNGGVDGDGGSIADVLIVDRTQLGSGATQIAVTNVGGAGALTPGNGIELVEVRDKPNSAAGAFALAGRVVAGPYQYSLYHGGVGADAADGNWYLRSVLDCTQSPPPAGCPTPPAPKPGPDPDPGPGPGPGPGPDPTPPAPVVPDYRQETSLYSALPSMG
;
A
#
# COMPACT_ATOMS: atom_id res chain seq x y z
N MET A 1 -8.81 -15.92 42.15
CA MET A 1 -9.30 -16.59 43.37
C MET A 1 -10.13 -17.80 42.97
N ALA A 2 -9.48 -18.97 42.94
CA ALA A 2 -9.97 -20.36 42.97
C ALA A 2 -8.79 -21.19 42.44
N LEU A 3 -8.20 -22.04 43.30
CA LEU A 3 -7.16 -22.99 42.89
C LEU A 3 -7.74 -23.87 41.79
N LEU A 4 -7.25 -23.70 40.55
CA LEU A 4 -7.50 -24.68 39.50
C LEU A 4 -6.99 -26.04 40.00
N PRO A 5 -7.77 -27.12 39.86
CA PRO A 5 -7.30 -28.44 40.24
C PRO A 5 -6.06 -28.77 39.39
N ALA A 6 -5.05 -29.39 40.01
CA ALA A 6 -3.86 -29.87 39.33
C ALA A 6 -4.27 -30.61 38.04
N PRO A 7 -3.64 -30.33 36.89
CA PRO A 7 -3.95 -31.06 35.66
C PRO A 7 -3.71 -32.55 35.95
N VAL A 8 -4.74 -33.37 35.71
CA VAL A 8 -4.64 -34.82 35.82
C VAL A 8 -3.59 -35.26 34.80
N MET A 9 -2.45 -35.76 35.27
CA MET A 9 -1.43 -36.33 34.39
C MET A 9 -1.97 -37.63 33.79
N VAL A 10 -2.31 -37.61 32.51
CA VAL A 10 -2.74 -38.80 31.76
C VAL A 10 -1.55 -39.23 30.89
N GLY A 11 -1.04 -40.45 31.12
CA GLY A 11 0.17 -40.98 30.46
C GLY A 11 1.39 -41.19 31.39
N GLN A 12 1.18 -41.48 32.68
CA GLN A 12 2.28 -41.68 33.65
C GLN A 12 3.32 -42.70 33.15
N ALA A 13 4.60 -42.32 33.18
CA ALA A 13 5.72 -43.27 33.16
C ALA A 13 5.67 -44.12 34.45
N PHE A 14 5.99 -45.41 34.37
CA PHE A 14 5.70 -46.35 35.45
C PHE A 14 6.90 -46.71 36.34
N ALA A 15 8.12 -46.28 36.01
CA ALA A 15 9.28 -46.52 36.85
C ALA A 15 9.65 -45.27 37.69
N GLU A 16 9.12 -45.24 38.92
CA GLU A 16 9.41 -44.16 39.86
C GLU A 16 10.86 -44.21 40.36
N ASN A 17 11.57 -43.08 40.25
CA ASN A 17 12.96 -42.91 40.68
C ASN A 17 13.94 -43.92 40.07
N GLU A 18 13.69 -44.40 38.83
CA GLU A 18 14.45 -45.49 38.20
C GLU A 18 15.95 -45.20 38.05
N CYS A 19 16.32 -43.94 37.81
CA CYS A 19 17.73 -43.54 37.73
C CYS A 19 18.40 -43.38 39.11
N GLY A 20 17.65 -43.52 40.21
CA GLY A 20 18.12 -43.39 41.58
C GLY A 20 17.35 -42.34 42.39
N THR A 21 17.58 -42.35 43.70
CA THR A 21 16.97 -41.44 44.68
C THR A 21 17.97 -40.37 45.11
N GLY A 22 17.59 -39.08 45.10
CA GLY A 22 18.45 -37.98 45.54
C GLY A 22 18.11 -36.65 44.87
N THR A 23 18.90 -35.62 45.16
CA THR A 23 18.77 -34.28 44.52
C THR A 23 19.59 -34.16 43.24
N THR A 24 20.57 -35.05 43.03
CA THR A 24 21.36 -35.15 41.80
C THR A 24 21.38 -36.61 41.39
N VAL A 25 20.89 -36.89 40.19
CA VAL A 25 20.71 -38.24 39.67
C VAL A 25 21.25 -38.33 38.26
N THR A 26 21.98 -39.40 37.97
CA THR A 26 22.49 -39.69 36.62
C THR A 26 21.89 -41.01 36.15
N CYS A 27 21.14 -40.96 35.06
CA CYS A 27 20.66 -42.14 34.35
C CYS A 27 21.83 -42.75 33.58
N VAL A 28 22.10 -44.03 33.82
CA VAL A 28 23.19 -44.79 33.19
C VAL A 28 22.62 -45.75 32.17
N VAL A 29 23.44 -46.24 31.24
CA VAL A 29 22.99 -47.25 30.26
C VAL A 29 22.61 -48.55 30.98
N ASP A 30 21.31 -48.84 31.03
CA ASP A 30 20.74 -50.09 31.53
C ASP A 30 20.61 -51.09 30.36
N PRO A 31 20.91 -52.40 30.51
CA PRO A 31 20.57 -53.41 29.50
C PRO A 31 19.12 -53.35 28.97
N GLY A 32 18.17 -52.80 29.73
CA GLY A 32 16.78 -52.57 29.32
C GLY A 32 16.48 -51.23 28.64
N ASN A 33 17.37 -50.23 28.70
CA ASN A 33 17.15 -48.88 28.18
C ASN A 33 15.80 -48.25 28.59
N TYR A 34 15.56 -48.14 29.90
CA TYR A 34 14.40 -47.45 30.50
C TYR A 34 13.07 -47.75 29.80
N PRO A 35 12.66 -49.03 29.73
CA PRO A 35 11.54 -49.48 28.90
C PRO A 35 10.18 -49.10 29.49
N ASP A 36 10.10 -48.63 30.74
CA ASP A 36 8.83 -48.25 31.38
C ASP A 36 8.67 -46.73 31.54
N GLY A 37 9.63 -45.96 31.01
CA GLY A 37 9.73 -44.51 31.19
C GLY A 37 10.12 -44.13 32.62
N ILE A 38 10.62 -42.91 32.80
CA ILE A 38 11.18 -42.42 34.07
C ILE A 38 10.21 -41.44 34.72
N THR A 39 9.87 -41.68 35.98
CA THR A 39 9.01 -40.76 36.76
C THR A 39 9.68 -40.29 38.05
N TYR A 40 9.53 -39.00 38.37
CA TYR A 40 9.94 -38.42 39.66
C TYR A 40 8.81 -37.61 40.29
N TYR A 41 8.47 -37.96 41.53
CA TYR A 41 7.53 -37.21 42.37
C TYR A 41 8.20 -36.74 43.66
N ALA A 42 7.96 -35.46 44.00
CA ALA A 42 8.17 -34.93 45.35
C ALA A 42 9.60 -34.76 45.94
N PRO A 43 10.75 -34.80 45.22
CA PRO A 43 11.99 -34.24 45.77
C PRO A 43 11.88 -32.70 45.91
N PRO A 44 12.57 -32.08 46.89
CA PRO A 44 12.56 -30.63 47.04
C PRO A 44 13.33 -29.92 45.92
N THR A 45 14.35 -30.56 45.36
CA THR A 45 15.11 -30.13 44.17
C THR A 45 15.60 -31.36 43.44
N LEU A 46 15.75 -31.30 42.11
CA LEU A 46 16.25 -32.40 41.30
C LEU A 46 17.12 -31.89 40.14
N SER A 47 18.30 -32.47 40.00
CA SER A 47 19.16 -32.37 38.82
C SER A 47 19.31 -33.77 38.22
N LEU A 48 18.66 -34.02 37.08
CA LEU A 48 18.69 -35.28 36.35
C LEU A 48 19.56 -35.14 35.10
N THR A 49 20.50 -36.06 34.89
CA THR A 49 21.40 -36.07 33.72
C THR A 49 21.48 -37.45 33.10
N PHE A 50 21.62 -37.53 31.77
CA PHE A 50 21.88 -38.78 31.05
C PHE A 50 23.38 -39.00 30.82
N ASP A 51 23.84 -40.24 31.00
CA ASP A 51 25.12 -40.69 30.45
C ASP A 51 25.02 -40.91 28.92
N PRO A 52 26.17 -40.89 28.22
CA PRO A 52 26.22 -41.21 26.79
C PRO A 52 25.57 -42.55 26.44
N GLY A 53 24.58 -42.51 25.54
CA GLY A 53 23.92 -43.70 24.98
C GLY A 53 22.66 -44.14 25.71
N VAL A 54 22.18 -43.38 26.70
CA VAL A 54 20.87 -43.63 27.32
C VAL A 54 19.75 -43.52 26.28
N VAL A 55 18.85 -44.50 26.27
CA VAL A 55 17.63 -44.50 25.44
C VAL A 55 16.44 -44.65 26.36
N VAL A 56 15.40 -43.85 26.16
CA VAL A 56 14.10 -43.98 26.82
C VAL A 56 13.05 -44.22 25.76
N SER A 57 12.44 -45.40 25.75
CA SER A 57 11.48 -45.80 24.72
C SER A 57 10.37 -46.69 25.30
N PRO A 58 9.38 -46.12 26.01
CA PRO A 58 8.34 -46.89 26.65
C PRO A 58 7.26 -47.42 25.69
N PRO A 59 6.40 -48.36 26.14
CA PRO A 59 5.23 -48.81 25.39
C PRO A 59 4.30 -47.68 24.94
N PRO A 60 3.44 -47.93 23.93
CA PRO A 60 2.48 -46.93 23.47
C PRO A 60 1.54 -46.43 24.57
N GLY A 61 1.37 -45.11 24.67
CA GLY A 61 0.51 -44.42 25.64
C GLY A 61 1.20 -44.06 26.96
N THR A 62 2.50 -44.36 27.09
CA THR A 62 3.31 -44.06 28.27
C THR A 62 4.28 -42.92 27.98
N GLY A 63 4.42 -41.99 28.93
CA GLY A 63 5.38 -40.88 28.83
C GLY A 63 6.83 -41.34 28.97
N GLY A 64 7.77 -40.59 28.38
CA GLY A 64 9.21 -40.86 28.44
C GLY A 64 9.79 -40.44 29.79
N LEU A 65 9.91 -39.13 30.03
CA LEU A 65 10.27 -38.53 31.31
C LEU A 65 9.09 -37.74 31.86
N ASN A 66 8.65 -38.06 33.07
CA ASN A 66 7.63 -37.31 33.77
C ASN A 66 8.11 -36.87 35.16
N VAL A 67 8.34 -35.57 35.34
CA VAL A 67 8.92 -35.01 36.56
C VAL A 67 8.01 -33.94 37.14
N SER A 68 7.57 -34.12 38.39
CA SER A 68 6.71 -33.17 39.10
C SER A 68 7.20 -32.95 40.54
N ILE A 69 7.76 -31.77 40.81
CA ILE A 69 8.49 -31.50 42.07
C ILE A 69 8.19 -30.11 42.66
N ASN A 70 8.53 -29.88 43.94
CA ASN A 70 8.26 -28.62 44.65
C ASN A 70 9.56 -27.84 44.97
N GLY A 71 10.32 -27.50 43.92
CA GLY A 71 11.51 -26.64 43.97
C GLY A 71 12.38 -26.85 42.72
N ASP A 72 13.62 -26.33 42.70
CA ASP A 72 14.40 -26.22 41.46
C ASP A 72 14.60 -27.56 40.72
N LEU A 73 14.31 -27.54 39.41
CA LEU A 73 14.38 -28.69 38.51
C LEU A 73 15.33 -28.41 37.35
N SER A 74 16.33 -29.28 37.19
CA SER A 74 17.22 -29.32 36.03
C SER A 74 17.16 -30.70 35.38
N ILE A 75 16.84 -30.77 34.08
CA ILE A 75 16.85 -31.98 33.26
C ILE A 75 17.86 -31.79 32.14
N ASP A 76 18.86 -32.66 32.03
CA ASP A 76 19.84 -32.67 30.95
C ASP A 76 19.89 -34.05 30.28
N THR A 77 19.27 -34.16 29.11
CA THR A 77 19.19 -35.41 28.33
C THR A 77 20.05 -35.38 27.08
N ARG A 78 20.98 -34.41 26.95
CA ARG A 78 21.79 -34.20 25.73
C ARG A 78 22.62 -35.40 25.26
N GLN A 79 22.91 -36.32 26.16
CA GLN A 79 23.74 -37.49 25.89
C GLN A 79 22.92 -38.76 25.56
N GLY A 80 21.60 -38.65 25.46
CA GLY A 80 20.71 -39.76 25.12
C GLY A 80 19.56 -39.35 24.21
N THR A 81 18.62 -40.28 24.02
CA THR A 81 17.45 -40.12 23.15
C THR A 81 16.17 -40.47 23.88
N VAL A 82 15.09 -39.74 23.58
CA VAL A 82 13.75 -40.01 24.12
C VAL A 82 12.78 -40.22 22.97
N THR A 83 12.16 -41.39 22.90
CA THR A 83 11.17 -41.72 21.87
C THR A 83 9.89 -42.25 22.51
N THR A 84 8.74 -41.68 22.20
CA THR A 84 7.45 -42.14 22.75
C THR A 84 6.44 -42.36 21.64
N THR A 85 5.49 -43.28 21.87
CA THR A 85 4.41 -43.56 20.94
C THR A 85 3.07 -43.66 21.65
N GLY A 86 1.97 -43.64 20.90
CA GLY A 86 0.61 -43.71 21.43
C GLY A 86 0.07 -42.36 21.94
N ALA A 87 -1.26 -42.27 22.04
CA ALA A 87 -1.92 -41.04 22.49
C ALA A 87 -1.49 -40.66 23.91
N TYR A 88 -1.26 -39.36 24.16
CA TYR A 88 -0.76 -38.82 25.44
C TYR A 88 0.65 -39.29 25.85
N GLY A 89 1.40 -39.98 24.97
CA GLY A 89 2.78 -40.37 25.24
C GLY A 89 3.75 -39.20 25.13
N TYR A 90 3.83 -38.33 26.15
CA TYR A 90 4.75 -37.18 26.16
C TYR A 90 6.23 -37.61 26.21
N GLY A 91 7.11 -36.93 25.48
CA GLY A 91 8.55 -37.19 25.52
C GLY A 91 9.15 -36.80 26.88
N ILE A 92 9.26 -35.50 27.15
CA ILE A 92 9.70 -34.91 28.42
C ILE A 92 8.60 -34.00 28.93
N GLN A 93 8.07 -34.28 30.12
CA GLN A 93 7.09 -33.48 30.81
C GLN A 93 7.61 -33.10 32.20
N ALA A 94 7.72 -31.81 32.46
CA ALA A 94 8.34 -31.26 33.65
C ALA A 94 7.48 -30.16 34.30
N TYR A 95 7.11 -30.37 35.56
CA TYR A 95 6.34 -29.44 36.39
C TYR A 95 7.11 -29.10 37.66
N THR A 96 7.28 -27.82 37.97
CA THR A 96 7.95 -27.39 39.20
C THR A 96 7.40 -26.07 39.77
N SER A 97 7.49 -25.87 41.09
CA SER A 97 7.25 -24.55 41.70
C SER A 97 8.47 -23.61 41.65
N GLY A 98 9.68 -24.14 41.42
CA GLY A 98 10.96 -23.41 41.44
C GLY A 98 11.49 -23.07 40.04
N ALA A 99 12.79 -22.82 39.94
CA ALA A 99 13.45 -22.59 38.66
C ALA A 99 13.41 -23.88 37.82
N LEU A 100 13.17 -23.74 36.51
CA LEU A 100 13.14 -24.85 35.58
C LEU A 100 14.26 -24.70 34.55
N THR A 101 15.04 -25.75 34.34
CA THR A 101 15.97 -25.88 33.22
C THR A 101 15.77 -27.22 32.54
N ILE A 102 15.45 -27.22 31.25
CA ILE A 102 15.41 -28.42 30.40
C ILE A 102 16.43 -28.21 29.30
N THR A 103 17.43 -29.09 29.24
CA THR A 103 18.38 -29.16 28.12
C THR A 103 18.27 -30.55 27.49
N THR A 104 17.98 -30.65 26.20
CA THR A 104 17.76 -31.95 25.55
C THR A 104 18.31 -32.01 24.13
N ALA A 105 18.63 -33.24 23.70
CA ALA A 105 18.99 -33.56 22.32
C ALA A 105 17.75 -34.09 21.59
N ASP A 106 17.84 -35.27 20.97
CA ASP A 106 16.76 -35.81 20.14
C ASP A 106 15.57 -36.28 20.98
N VAL A 107 14.40 -35.72 20.70
CA VAL A 107 13.11 -36.15 21.26
C VAL A 107 12.10 -36.37 20.14
N SER A 108 11.57 -37.59 20.05
CA SER A 108 10.58 -37.96 19.04
C SER A 108 9.32 -38.51 19.67
N THR A 109 8.15 -38.01 19.27
CA THR A 109 6.86 -38.50 19.76
C THR A 109 5.90 -38.81 18.62
N THR A 110 5.09 -39.85 18.77
CA THR A 110 4.04 -40.19 17.80
C THR A 110 2.74 -40.59 18.48
N GLY A 111 1.69 -39.79 18.32
CA GLY A 111 0.37 -40.03 18.88
C GLY A 111 -0.39 -38.72 19.07
N ASP A 112 -1.72 -38.79 19.13
CA ASP A 112 -2.54 -37.62 19.43
C ASP A 112 -2.23 -37.11 20.86
N TYR A 113 -2.12 -35.80 21.03
CA TYR A 113 -1.75 -35.14 22.29
C TYR A 113 -0.37 -35.56 22.84
N ALA A 114 0.50 -36.14 22.02
CA ALA A 114 1.84 -36.58 22.43
C ALA A 114 2.89 -35.47 22.20
N GLY A 115 3.02 -34.53 23.13
CA GLY A 115 4.02 -33.45 23.02
C GLY A 115 5.46 -33.91 23.29
N ALA A 116 6.46 -33.33 22.62
CA ALA A 116 7.85 -33.73 22.81
C ALA A 116 8.49 -33.15 24.08
N VAL A 117 8.49 -31.83 24.24
CA VAL A 117 9.08 -31.17 25.43
C VAL A 117 8.06 -30.21 26.03
N SER A 118 7.65 -30.47 27.26
CA SER A 118 6.70 -29.64 28.01
C SER A 118 7.29 -29.24 29.35
N GLY A 119 7.60 -27.96 29.51
CA GLY A 119 8.08 -27.37 30.76
C GLY A 119 7.07 -26.40 31.34
N SER A 120 6.80 -26.51 32.64
CA SER A 120 5.92 -25.56 33.32
C SER A 120 6.41 -25.26 34.74
N ASN A 121 6.41 -23.97 35.10
CA ASN A 121 6.74 -23.57 36.46
C ASN A 121 5.98 -22.35 37.02
N GLY A 122 6.24 -22.04 38.29
CA GLY A 122 5.70 -20.87 38.98
C GLY A 122 6.41 -19.55 38.61
N GLU A 123 6.62 -18.67 39.60
CA GLU A 123 7.17 -17.31 39.39
C GLU A 123 8.68 -17.27 39.13
N SER A 124 9.37 -18.40 39.25
CA SER A 124 10.80 -18.50 39.00
C SER A 124 11.11 -18.58 37.49
N PRO A 125 12.34 -18.30 37.04
CA PRO A 125 12.67 -18.40 35.63
C PRO A 125 12.59 -19.84 35.08
N ALA A 126 12.15 -19.98 33.83
CA ALA A 126 12.21 -21.23 33.06
C ALA A 126 13.13 -21.09 31.85
N ILE A 127 14.00 -22.08 31.65
CA ILE A 127 14.90 -22.20 30.51
C ILE A 127 14.64 -23.54 29.82
N ILE A 128 14.36 -23.51 28.52
CA ILE A 128 14.25 -24.70 27.67
C ILE A 128 15.23 -24.54 26.51
N ASP A 129 16.25 -25.40 26.45
CA ASP A 129 17.25 -25.44 25.39
C ASP A 129 17.23 -26.81 24.70
N THR A 130 16.85 -26.81 23.42
CA THR A 130 16.78 -28.02 22.58
C THR A 130 17.82 -28.01 21.47
N THR A 131 18.84 -27.15 21.56
CA THR A 131 19.82 -26.92 20.49
C THR A 131 20.82 -28.07 20.29
N ALA A 132 20.82 -29.07 21.18
CA ALA A 132 21.73 -30.20 21.09
C ALA A 132 21.22 -31.32 20.17
N GLY A 133 20.00 -31.24 19.65
CA GLY A 133 19.41 -32.25 18.78
C GLY A 133 18.16 -31.74 18.07
N SER A 134 17.35 -32.68 17.58
CA SER A 134 16.13 -32.43 16.82
C SER A 134 14.88 -32.83 17.60
N ILE A 135 13.84 -32.00 17.51
CA ILE A 135 12.54 -32.26 18.14
C ILE A 135 11.55 -32.63 17.04
N SER A 136 10.90 -33.78 17.15
CA SER A 136 9.93 -34.26 16.16
C SER A 136 8.66 -34.78 16.80
N THR A 137 7.49 -34.33 16.33
CA THR A 137 6.20 -34.86 16.78
C THR A 137 5.30 -35.22 15.60
N THR A 138 4.45 -36.23 15.78
CA THR A 138 3.42 -36.60 14.81
C THR A 138 2.13 -37.01 15.52
N GLY A 139 1.01 -36.38 15.17
CA GLY A 139 -0.30 -36.63 15.78
C GLY A 139 -1.08 -35.32 15.95
N LYS A 140 -2.40 -35.40 16.14
CA LYS A 140 -3.22 -34.22 16.40
C LYS A 140 -2.85 -33.60 17.75
N SER A 141 -2.73 -32.28 17.82
CA SER A 141 -2.40 -31.55 19.05
C SER A 141 -1.09 -32.01 19.71
N ALA A 142 -0.11 -32.47 18.90
CA ALA A 142 1.18 -32.95 19.35
C ALA A 142 2.23 -31.84 19.23
N SER A 143 2.31 -30.94 20.20
CA SER A 143 3.25 -29.80 20.16
C SER A 143 4.72 -30.24 20.30
N GLY A 144 5.63 -29.58 19.59
CA GLY A 144 7.06 -29.82 19.71
C GLY A 144 7.60 -29.39 21.07
N ILE A 145 7.64 -28.09 21.31
CA ILE A 145 8.13 -27.46 22.54
C ILE A 145 7.03 -26.60 23.13
N TYR A 146 6.75 -26.80 24.41
CA TYR A 146 5.77 -26.04 25.19
C TYR A 146 6.44 -25.54 26.48
N GLY A 147 6.50 -24.22 26.66
CA GLY A 147 6.95 -23.58 27.89
C GLY A 147 5.85 -22.72 28.49
N SER A 148 5.56 -22.91 29.79
CA SER A 148 4.59 -22.09 30.52
C SER A 148 5.15 -21.65 31.86
N SER A 149 5.03 -20.36 32.20
CA SER A 149 5.54 -19.82 33.47
C SER A 149 4.74 -18.62 33.91
N SER A 150 4.73 -18.34 35.22
CA SER A 150 4.37 -17.02 35.74
C SER A 150 5.61 -16.15 36.04
N GLY A 151 6.82 -16.70 35.83
CA GLY A 151 8.09 -15.99 35.78
C GLY A 151 8.61 -15.85 34.35
N SER A 152 9.84 -15.35 34.18
CA SER A 152 10.42 -15.20 32.82
C SER A 152 10.74 -16.54 32.17
N ILE A 153 10.57 -16.64 30.85
CA ILE A 153 10.79 -17.86 30.07
C ILE A 153 11.82 -17.57 28.97
N ALA A 154 12.81 -18.44 28.83
CA ALA A 154 13.71 -18.47 27.68
C ALA A 154 13.62 -19.83 26.97
N ILE A 155 13.21 -19.83 25.70
CA ILE A 155 13.19 -21.01 24.84
C ILE A 155 14.22 -20.80 23.73
N THR A 156 15.20 -21.68 23.62
CA THR A 156 16.16 -21.72 22.51
C THR A 156 16.10 -23.09 21.84
N THR A 157 16.05 -23.12 20.51
CA THR A 157 15.85 -24.38 19.80
C THR A 157 16.71 -24.55 18.56
N GLY A 158 17.04 -25.82 18.28
CA GLY A 158 17.57 -26.29 17.01
C GLY A 158 16.44 -26.60 16.03
N ASP A 159 16.49 -27.77 15.40
CA ASP A 159 15.46 -28.18 14.45
C ASP A 159 14.20 -28.68 15.17
N VAL A 160 13.03 -28.19 14.77
CA VAL A 160 11.73 -28.63 15.30
C VAL A 160 10.80 -28.94 14.14
N THR A 161 10.26 -30.17 14.11
CA THR A 161 9.29 -30.61 13.11
C THR A 161 8.03 -31.13 13.79
N THR A 162 6.86 -30.64 13.39
CA THR A 162 5.58 -31.15 13.88
C THR A 162 4.64 -31.48 12.72
N SER A 163 3.89 -32.57 12.87
CA SER A 163 2.91 -33.00 11.86
C SER A 163 1.60 -33.43 12.50
N GLY A 164 0.52 -32.71 12.21
CA GLY A 164 -0.82 -32.97 12.69
C GLY A 164 -1.58 -31.67 12.91
N ILE A 165 -2.92 -31.73 12.90
CA ILE A 165 -3.76 -30.55 13.13
C ILE A 165 -3.50 -29.96 14.53
N ASN A 166 -3.46 -28.64 14.65
CA ASN A 166 -3.23 -27.90 15.90
C ASN A 166 -1.92 -28.29 16.62
N SER A 167 -0.86 -28.61 15.86
CA SER A 167 0.41 -29.10 16.42
C SER A 167 1.51 -28.05 16.25
N ASN A 168 1.56 -27.10 17.18
CA ASN A 168 2.54 -26.01 17.14
C ASN A 168 3.96 -26.53 17.33
N ALA A 169 4.92 -25.93 16.64
CA ALA A 169 6.33 -26.31 16.81
C ALA A 169 6.89 -25.81 18.14
N VAL A 170 6.82 -24.50 18.37
CA VAL A 170 7.31 -23.86 19.60
C VAL A 170 6.19 -23.01 20.19
N SER A 171 5.86 -23.20 21.46
CA SER A 171 4.84 -22.42 22.17
C SER A 171 5.37 -21.90 23.51
N GLY A 172 5.26 -20.59 23.74
CA GLY A 172 5.57 -19.94 25.00
C GLY A 172 4.35 -19.25 25.61
N TYR A 173 4.04 -19.53 26.87
CA TYR A 173 2.92 -18.97 27.61
C TYR A 173 3.40 -18.29 28.90
N LEU A 174 3.33 -16.96 28.93
CA LEU A 174 3.67 -16.17 30.10
C LEU A 174 2.38 -15.73 30.82
N ASN A 175 2.07 -16.42 31.92
CA ASN A 175 0.85 -16.27 32.72
C ASN A 175 1.09 -15.48 34.01
N SER A 176 1.96 -14.46 33.97
CA SER A 176 2.21 -13.63 35.15
C SER A 176 1.05 -12.67 35.41
N TYR A 177 0.61 -12.57 36.67
CA TYR A 177 -0.43 -11.62 37.09
C TYR A 177 0.08 -10.61 38.14
N THR A 178 1.26 -10.84 38.72
CA THR A 178 1.78 -10.11 39.88
C THR A 178 2.94 -9.19 39.53
N ALA A 179 3.82 -9.59 38.60
CA ALA A 179 4.97 -8.80 38.14
C ALA A 179 5.26 -9.03 36.65
N PRO A 180 5.66 -8.01 35.86
CA PRO A 180 5.94 -8.18 34.44
C PRO A 180 7.10 -9.16 34.23
N GLY A 181 6.86 -10.23 33.47
CA GLY A 181 7.89 -11.18 33.06
C GLY A 181 8.42 -10.89 31.64
N THR A 182 9.38 -11.69 31.18
CA THR A 182 9.81 -11.64 29.78
C THR A 182 9.78 -13.04 29.19
N LEU A 183 9.15 -13.17 28.01
CA LEU A 183 9.23 -14.36 27.17
C LEU A 183 10.28 -14.11 26.09
N THR A 184 11.31 -14.95 26.02
CA THR A 184 12.29 -14.97 24.93
C THR A 184 12.16 -16.28 24.17
N ILE A 185 11.98 -16.21 22.84
CA ILE A 185 12.03 -17.37 21.95
C ILE A 185 13.10 -17.12 20.89
N ASP A 186 14.07 -18.01 20.78
CA ASP A 186 15.13 -17.97 19.78
C ASP A 186 15.18 -19.30 19.00
N THR A 187 14.78 -19.27 17.73
CA THR A 187 14.85 -20.42 16.81
C THR A 187 15.98 -20.31 15.79
N THR A 188 16.91 -19.38 15.96
CA THR A 188 17.96 -19.08 14.96
C THR A 188 18.98 -20.19 14.75
N ARG A 189 19.02 -21.20 15.64
CA ARG A 189 19.98 -22.31 15.56
C ARG A 189 19.50 -23.52 14.78
N GLY A 190 18.29 -23.47 14.23
CA GLY A 190 17.75 -24.53 13.38
C GLY A 190 16.57 -24.07 12.52
N GLN A 191 15.83 -25.03 12.00
CA GLN A 191 14.63 -24.81 11.21
C GLN A 191 13.38 -25.25 11.95
N THR A 192 12.32 -24.47 11.82
CA THR A 192 11.01 -24.80 12.37
C THR A 192 10.06 -25.20 11.24
N THR A 193 9.52 -26.41 11.29
CA THR A 193 8.59 -26.92 10.27
C THR A 193 7.31 -27.43 10.90
N THR A 194 6.15 -26.98 10.41
CA THR A 194 4.84 -27.53 10.80
C THR A 194 4.02 -27.96 9.59
N THR A 195 3.26 -29.03 9.74
CA THR A 195 2.29 -29.49 8.74
C THR A 195 0.97 -29.88 9.41
N GLY A 196 -0.13 -29.27 9.00
CA GLY A 196 -1.47 -29.47 9.54
C GLY A 196 -2.17 -28.14 9.80
N GLY A 197 -3.48 -28.08 9.55
CA GLY A 197 -4.27 -26.87 9.82
C GLY A 197 -4.17 -26.42 11.28
N GLY A 198 -4.19 -25.11 11.52
CA GLY A 198 -4.08 -24.52 12.86
C GLY A 198 -2.70 -24.66 13.52
N SER A 199 -1.67 -25.09 12.79
CA SER A 199 -0.34 -25.41 13.37
C SER A 199 0.66 -24.28 13.17
N VAL A 200 0.97 -23.57 14.24
CA VAL A 200 1.87 -22.41 14.22
C VAL A 200 3.33 -22.84 14.32
N GLY A 201 4.22 -22.19 13.57
CA GLY A 201 5.66 -22.37 13.74
C GLY A 201 6.12 -21.94 15.14
N VAL A 202 5.99 -20.64 15.43
CA VAL A 202 6.27 -20.05 16.74
C VAL A 202 5.03 -19.35 17.28
N TYR A 203 4.47 -19.90 18.36
CA TYR A 203 3.35 -19.33 19.07
C TYR A 203 3.81 -18.71 20.39
N SER A 204 3.30 -17.52 20.71
CA SER A 204 3.57 -16.86 21.99
C SER A 204 2.31 -16.19 22.51
N ASN A 205 2.05 -16.36 23.80
CA ASN A 205 0.97 -15.70 24.51
C ASN A 205 1.53 -15.08 25.79
N VAL A 206 1.34 -13.78 25.98
CA VAL A 206 1.89 -13.03 27.10
C VAL A 206 0.79 -12.15 27.70
N TYR A 207 0.37 -12.47 28.92
CA TYR A 207 -0.64 -11.70 29.65
C TYR A 207 -0.08 -10.47 30.38
N ASN A 208 1.17 -10.52 30.85
CA ASN A 208 1.79 -9.39 31.54
C ASN A 208 3.31 -9.42 31.38
N GLY A 209 3.85 -8.40 30.73
CA GLY A 209 5.27 -8.29 30.40
C GLY A 209 5.50 -8.07 28.92
N GLY A 210 6.64 -8.53 28.41
CA GLY A 210 6.99 -8.41 26.99
C GLY A 210 7.49 -9.73 26.40
N ALA A 211 7.46 -9.80 25.07
CA ALA A 211 8.02 -10.90 24.30
C ALA A 211 9.16 -10.41 23.39
N SER A 212 10.24 -11.17 23.34
CA SER A 212 11.31 -11.04 22.35
C SER A 212 11.39 -12.34 21.55
N ILE A 213 11.04 -12.29 20.27
CA ILE A 213 10.94 -13.45 19.39
C ILE A 213 11.93 -13.26 18.25
N THR A 214 12.99 -14.06 18.24
CA THR A 214 13.99 -14.07 17.16
C THR A 214 13.91 -15.41 16.43
N THR A 215 13.77 -15.40 15.11
CA THR A 215 13.50 -16.63 14.36
C THR A 215 14.49 -16.91 13.24
N GLY A 216 14.87 -18.18 13.13
CA GLY A 216 15.54 -18.75 11.95
C GLY A 216 14.56 -19.01 10.82
N ALA A 217 14.83 -20.02 9.99
CA ALA A 217 13.90 -20.38 8.92
C ALA A 217 12.64 -21.07 9.48
N ILE A 218 11.47 -20.66 8.99
CA ILE A 218 10.17 -21.24 9.37
C ILE A 218 9.44 -21.69 8.11
N THR A 219 8.92 -22.90 8.10
CA THR A 219 7.99 -23.39 7.07
C THR A 219 6.73 -23.92 7.72
N THR A 220 5.57 -23.39 7.35
CA THR A 220 4.27 -23.89 7.82
C THR A 220 3.36 -24.25 6.65
N GLN A 221 2.64 -25.35 6.78
CA GLN A 221 1.68 -25.81 5.78
C GLN A 221 0.37 -26.25 6.43
N GLY A 222 -0.74 -25.71 5.94
CA GLY A 222 -2.09 -25.97 6.42
C GLY A 222 -2.88 -24.67 6.53
N ASP A 223 -4.20 -24.75 6.53
CA ASP A 223 -5.04 -23.57 6.71
C ASP A 223 -4.90 -23.02 8.13
N SER A 224 -4.90 -21.69 8.27
CA SER A 224 -4.71 -20.99 9.53
C SER A 224 -3.45 -21.44 10.28
N ALA A 225 -2.35 -21.63 9.55
CA ALA A 225 -1.05 -22.05 10.08
C ALA A 225 0.01 -20.94 9.94
N PRO A 226 -0.02 -19.89 10.79
CA PRO A 226 0.97 -18.82 10.72
C PRO A 226 2.40 -19.28 10.98
N GLY A 227 3.38 -18.59 10.39
CA GLY A 227 4.79 -18.77 10.73
C GLY A 227 5.06 -18.37 12.18
N ILE A 228 4.69 -17.15 12.53
CA ILE A 228 4.74 -16.61 13.89
C ILE A 228 3.35 -16.12 14.28
N ALA A 229 2.85 -16.53 15.45
CA ALA A 229 1.67 -15.96 16.08
C ALA A 229 2.02 -15.40 17.48
N ALA A 230 1.80 -14.11 17.66
CA ALA A 230 2.15 -13.34 18.84
C ALA A 230 0.91 -12.67 19.42
N LEU A 231 0.39 -13.20 20.53
CA LEU A 231 -0.80 -12.69 21.23
C LEU A 231 -0.37 -12.08 22.57
N HIS A 232 -0.21 -10.75 22.64
CA HIS A 232 0.45 -10.13 23.80
C HIS A 232 -0.31 -8.94 24.36
N ASP A 233 -0.26 -8.79 25.68
CA ASP A 233 -0.82 -7.65 26.41
C ASP A 233 0.25 -6.58 26.71
N GLY A 234 1.51 -6.80 26.33
CA GLY A 234 2.59 -5.83 26.44
C GLY A 234 3.51 -5.83 25.22
N VAL A 235 4.72 -5.30 25.34
CA VAL A 235 5.57 -5.05 24.15
C VAL A 235 6.00 -6.35 23.47
N ALA A 236 5.74 -6.44 22.17
CA ALA A 236 6.14 -7.53 21.29
C ALA A 236 7.27 -7.08 20.38
N THR A 237 8.47 -7.64 20.56
CA THR A 237 9.59 -7.47 19.63
C THR A 237 9.76 -8.75 18.82
N ILE A 238 9.60 -8.66 17.50
CA ILE A 238 9.70 -9.80 16.58
C ILE A 238 10.79 -9.51 15.56
N ASP A 239 11.84 -10.33 15.52
CA ASP A 239 12.91 -10.27 14.53
C ASP A 239 12.98 -11.60 13.75
N SER A 240 12.63 -11.56 12.47
CA SER A 240 12.75 -12.71 11.56
C SER A 240 13.88 -12.54 10.53
N THR A 241 14.82 -11.63 10.77
CA THR A 241 15.87 -11.32 9.78
C THR A 241 16.91 -12.42 9.60
N ALA A 242 16.97 -13.40 10.51
CA ALA A 242 17.92 -14.50 10.44
C ALA A 242 17.49 -15.67 9.52
N GLY A 243 16.25 -15.68 9.01
CA GLY A 243 15.77 -16.75 8.13
C GLY A 243 14.58 -16.35 7.24
N LEU A 244 14.26 -17.21 6.28
CA LEU A 244 13.07 -17.08 5.44
C LEU A 244 11.85 -17.70 6.16
N ILE A 245 10.72 -17.00 6.14
CA ILE A 245 9.43 -17.56 6.56
C ILE A 245 8.62 -17.93 5.31
N ASN A 246 8.23 -19.20 5.19
CA ASN A 246 7.34 -19.70 4.15
C ASN A 246 6.06 -20.24 4.78
N THR A 247 4.91 -19.72 4.36
CA THR A 247 3.61 -20.23 4.84
C THR A 247 2.69 -20.57 3.66
N SER A 248 1.92 -21.64 3.82
CA SER A 248 0.96 -22.09 2.81
C SER A 248 -0.34 -22.58 3.43
N GLY A 249 -1.46 -22.13 2.89
CA GLY A 249 -2.83 -22.42 3.37
C GLY A 249 -3.63 -21.14 3.58
N ASP A 250 -4.96 -21.26 3.60
CA ASP A 250 -5.84 -20.11 3.73
C ASP A 250 -5.71 -19.47 5.12
N GLY A 251 -5.54 -18.15 5.19
CA GLY A 251 -5.32 -17.39 6.43
C GLY A 251 -3.95 -17.62 7.08
N SER A 252 -3.02 -18.30 6.41
CA SER A 252 -1.70 -18.64 6.96
C SER A 252 -0.72 -17.48 6.79
N ALA A 253 -0.80 -16.49 7.67
CA ALA A 253 0.08 -15.33 7.64
C ALA A 253 1.55 -15.67 7.95
N GLY A 254 2.49 -14.92 7.41
CA GLY A 254 3.91 -15.07 7.76
C GLY A 254 4.14 -14.72 9.23
N ILE A 255 3.76 -13.51 9.60
CA ILE A 255 3.74 -13.01 10.97
C ILE A 255 2.34 -12.49 11.28
N HIS A 256 1.77 -12.99 12.38
CA HIS A 256 0.53 -12.51 12.96
C HIS A 256 0.82 -11.99 14.38
N ALA A 257 0.75 -10.68 14.58
CA ALA A 257 0.97 -10.03 15.87
C ALA A 257 -0.30 -9.30 16.30
N TRP A 258 -0.79 -9.58 17.51
CA TRP A 258 -2.09 -9.11 17.97
C TRP A 258 -2.11 -8.79 19.46
N SER A 259 -2.87 -7.78 19.83
CA SER A 259 -3.17 -7.43 21.22
C SER A 259 -4.58 -6.93 21.47
N PHE A 260 -5.03 -7.10 22.71
CA PHE A 260 -6.29 -6.58 23.25
C PHE A 260 -6.10 -5.52 24.35
N THR A 261 -4.88 -5.05 24.61
CA THR A 261 -4.62 -4.13 25.73
C THR A 261 -4.01 -2.80 25.30
N PRO A 262 -4.17 -1.75 26.14
CA PRO A 262 -3.70 -0.41 25.82
C PRO A 262 -2.18 -0.23 25.80
N THR A 263 -1.44 -1.16 26.39
CA THR A 263 0.01 -1.10 26.57
C THR A 263 0.81 -1.76 25.46
N TYR A 264 0.15 -2.38 24.48
CA TYR A 264 0.81 -3.15 23.44
C TYR A 264 1.54 -2.28 22.41
N ALA A 265 2.86 -2.37 22.40
CA ALA A 265 3.65 -1.91 21.28
C ALA A 265 4.21 -3.11 20.50
N ALA A 266 4.11 -3.07 19.17
CA ALA A 266 4.75 -4.05 18.29
C ALA A 266 5.93 -3.41 17.57
N ASP A 267 7.11 -4.02 17.69
CA ASP A 267 8.26 -3.73 16.84
C ASP A 267 8.60 -5.00 16.05
N ILE A 268 8.30 -4.97 14.76
CA ILE A 268 8.42 -6.12 13.86
C ILE A 268 9.48 -5.80 12.82
N ARG A 269 10.58 -6.54 12.83
CA ARG A 269 11.63 -6.47 11.82
C ARG A 269 11.64 -7.76 11.01
N THR A 270 11.39 -7.66 9.70
CA THR A 270 11.21 -8.86 8.87
C THR A 270 12.38 -9.18 7.98
N GLY A 271 12.74 -10.47 7.96
CA GLY A 271 13.51 -11.08 6.88
C GLY A 271 12.65 -11.31 5.64
N GLY A 272 13.04 -12.27 4.80
CA GLY A 272 12.23 -12.67 3.65
C GLY A 272 10.98 -13.40 4.13
N ILE A 273 9.83 -13.12 3.51
CA ILE A 273 8.56 -13.80 3.81
C ILE A 273 7.85 -14.15 2.51
N THR A 274 7.44 -15.41 2.35
CA THR A 274 6.56 -15.84 1.26
C THR A 274 5.31 -16.50 1.81
N THR A 275 4.14 -16.00 1.41
CA THR A 275 2.84 -16.53 1.83
C THR A 275 1.98 -16.90 0.62
N THR A 276 1.24 -18.00 0.76
CA THR A 276 0.38 -18.55 -0.30
C THR A 276 -0.95 -19.02 0.32
N GLY A 277 -2.07 -18.55 -0.20
CA GLY A 277 -3.42 -18.90 0.27
C GLY A 277 -4.32 -17.68 0.37
N ALA A 278 -5.64 -17.88 0.39
CA ALA A 278 -6.57 -16.77 0.54
C ALA A 278 -6.38 -16.09 1.91
N GLY A 279 -6.30 -14.75 1.96
CA GLY A 279 -6.09 -13.99 3.20
C GLY A 279 -4.73 -14.22 3.87
N ALA A 280 -3.76 -14.85 3.21
CA ALA A 280 -2.45 -15.14 3.77
C ALA A 280 -1.51 -13.91 3.68
N PHE A 281 -1.63 -12.97 4.60
CA PHE A 281 -0.77 -11.78 4.66
C PHE A 281 0.68 -12.12 5.00
N ALA A 282 1.66 -11.42 4.42
CA ALA A 282 3.05 -11.59 4.86
C ALA A 282 3.27 -11.08 6.30
N VAL A 283 2.72 -9.91 6.63
CA VAL A 283 2.67 -9.38 8.00
C VAL A 283 1.28 -8.84 8.30
N ALA A 284 0.68 -9.36 9.37
CA ALA A 284 -0.58 -8.87 9.91
C ALA A 284 -0.38 -8.46 11.38
N ALA A 285 -0.54 -7.16 11.67
CA ALA A 285 -0.32 -6.59 12.99
C ALA A 285 -1.56 -5.79 13.44
N ALA A 286 -2.08 -6.10 14.63
CA ALA A 286 -3.19 -5.36 15.23
C ALA A 286 -2.93 -5.03 16.70
N ALA A 287 -3.19 -3.77 17.05
CA ALA A 287 -3.26 -3.30 18.42
C ALA A 287 -4.71 -2.88 18.66
N MET A 288 -5.46 -3.70 19.39
CA MET A 288 -6.86 -3.44 19.69
C MET A 288 -7.03 -3.12 21.17
N GLY A 289 -7.82 -2.10 21.51
CA GLY A 289 -8.26 -1.88 22.89
C GLY A 289 -9.46 -2.76 23.20
N SER A 290 -9.54 -3.32 24.40
CA SER A 290 -10.71 -4.11 24.83
C SER A 290 -11.82 -3.20 25.38
N ASP A 291 -13.06 -3.42 24.95
CA ASP A 291 -14.26 -2.87 25.60
C ASP A 291 -14.71 -3.84 26.70
N ASN A 292 -13.82 -4.10 27.67
CA ASN A 292 -14.17 -4.89 28.84
C ASN A 292 -14.67 -3.93 29.93
N ASP A 293 -15.79 -3.26 29.70
CA ASP A 293 -16.47 -2.27 30.58
C ASP A 293 -16.96 -2.88 31.92
N PHE A 294 -16.07 -3.58 32.63
CA PHE A 294 -16.31 -4.11 33.96
C PHE A 294 -15.80 -3.17 35.07
N ASP A 295 -14.91 -2.22 34.75
CA ASP A 295 -14.33 -1.27 35.73
C ASP A 295 -14.43 0.22 35.37
N GLY A 296 -14.93 0.58 34.19
CA GLY A 296 -15.09 1.97 33.74
C GLY A 296 -13.79 2.69 33.39
N VAL A 297 -12.69 1.99 33.09
CA VAL A 297 -11.42 2.56 32.64
C VAL A 297 -11.34 2.54 31.10
N THR A 298 -11.16 3.72 30.51
CA THR A 298 -10.90 3.91 29.06
C THR A 298 -9.54 3.32 28.67
N GLU A 299 -9.54 2.27 27.85
CA GLU A 299 -8.34 1.55 27.40
C GLU A 299 -7.95 1.96 25.96
N GLY A 300 -6.78 2.61 25.82
CA GLY A 300 -6.14 2.90 24.53
C GLY A 300 -5.77 1.66 23.71
N SER A 301 -5.05 1.89 22.60
CA SER A 301 -4.27 0.85 21.90
C SER A 301 -2.86 1.36 21.69
N GLY A 302 -1.87 0.48 21.66
CA GLY A 302 -0.48 0.91 21.52
C GLY A 302 0.03 0.91 20.07
N SER A 303 1.33 1.20 19.94
CA SER A 303 1.94 1.61 18.68
C SER A 303 2.53 0.44 17.90
N ILE A 304 2.45 0.48 16.58
CA ILE A 304 2.96 -0.58 15.70
C ILE A 304 4.05 0.01 14.81
N THR A 305 5.23 -0.61 14.82
CA THR A 305 6.33 -0.32 13.89
C THR A 305 6.68 -1.60 13.14
N ILE A 306 6.67 -1.54 11.81
CA ILE A 306 7.05 -2.65 10.94
C ILE A 306 8.18 -2.19 10.04
N THR A 307 9.30 -2.92 10.03
CA THR A 307 10.46 -2.65 9.19
C THR A 307 10.76 -3.86 8.32
N ILE A 308 10.55 -3.72 7.01
CA ILE A 308 10.79 -4.78 6.03
C ILE A 308 12.23 -4.68 5.53
N THR A 309 13.05 -5.70 5.75
CA THR A 309 14.51 -5.66 5.48
C THR A 309 14.95 -6.59 4.36
N ALA A 310 14.10 -7.55 3.97
CA ALA A 310 14.26 -8.39 2.80
C ALA A 310 12.90 -8.56 2.10
N PRO A 311 12.87 -8.98 0.82
CA PRO A 311 11.63 -8.98 0.05
C PRO A 311 10.54 -9.86 0.67
N ILE A 312 9.30 -9.37 0.65
CA ILE A 312 8.11 -10.12 1.05
C ILE A 312 7.15 -10.30 -0.13
N ARG A 313 6.55 -11.48 -0.23
CA ARG A 313 5.62 -11.83 -1.30
C ARG A 313 4.38 -12.52 -0.75
N ALA A 314 3.20 -12.00 -1.07
CA ALA A 314 1.91 -12.57 -0.73
C ALA A 314 1.09 -12.91 -1.98
N THR A 315 0.49 -14.10 -1.99
CA THR A 315 -0.27 -14.63 -3.12
C THR A 315 -1.53 -15.35 -2.65
N GLY A 316 -2.61 -15.20 -3.41
CA GLY A 316 -3.95 -15.66 -3.04
C GLY A 316 -4.92 -14.47 -2.90
N SER A 317 -6.22 -14.69 -3.11
CA SER A 317 -7.22 -13.64 -2.93
C SER A 317 -7.14 -13.04 -1.53
N GLU A 318 -7.22 -11.72 -1.42
CA GLU A 318 -7.12 -10.96 -0.17
C GLU A 318 -5.78 -11.13 0.58
N ALA A 319 -4.75 -11.72 -0.05
CA ALA A 319 -3.43 -11.90 0.54
C ALA A 319 -2.53 -10.68 0.28
N GLY A 320 -2.57 -9.70 1.20
CA GLY A 320 -1.75 -8.49 1.11
C GLY A 320 -0.31 -8.66 1.64
N GLY A 321 0.54 -7.67 1.35
CA GLY A 321 1.90 -7.63 1.89
C GLY A 321 1.90 -7.35 3.39
N VAL A 322 1.50 -6.14 3.76
CA VAL A 322 1.43 -5.69 5.16
C VAL A 322 0.03 -5.17 5.47
N VAL A 323 -0.52 -5.57 6.61
CA VAL A 323 -1.67 -4.92 7.23
C VAL A 323 -1.35 -4.57 8.69
N ALA A 324 -1.52 -3.30 9.06
CA ALA A 324 -1.18 -2.76 10.37
C ALA A 324 -2.26 -1.81 10.89
N VAL A 325 -2.84 -2.13 12.05
CA VAL A 325 -4.09 -1.53 12.51
C VAL A 325 -4.02 -1.22 14.01
N SER A 326 -4.18 0.05 14.42
CA SER A 326 -4.24 0.47 15.83
C SER A 326 -5.57 1.15 16.17
N TYR A 327 -6.46 0.44 16.86
CA TYR A 327 -7.84 0.87 17.14
C TYR A 327 -8.23 0.55 18.59
N PRO A 328 -8.62 1.54 19.40
CA PRO A 328 -9.16 1.31 20.74
C PRO A 328 -10.62 0.88 20.66
N GLY A 329 -11.10 0.20 21.70
CA GLY A 329 -12.50 -0.21 21.82
C GLY A 329 -13.48 0.94 22.08
N ASP A 330 -13.01 2.06 22.65
CA ASP A 330 -13.82 3.21 23.06
C ASP A 330 -13.23 4.59 22.61
N SER A 331 -13.52 5.67 23.34
CA SER A 331 -12.98 7.02 23.06
C SER A 331 -11.48 7.20 23.34
N ALA A 332 -10.78 6.15 23.78
CA ALA A 332 -9.36 6.19 24.10
C ALA A 332 -8.47 6.56 22.89
N PRO A 333 -7.21 6.96 23.13
CA PRO A 333 -6.24 7.16 22.07
C PRO A 333 -5.72 5.82 21.52
N SER A 334 -5.62 5.73 20.19
CA SER A 334 -4.82 4.74 19.48
C SER A 334 -3.32 5.06 19.49
N GLY A 335 -2.52 4.06 19.12
CA GLY A 335 -1.08 4.19 18.93
C GLY A 335 -0.71 4.56 17.51
N THR A 336 0.53 5.02 17.34
CA THR A 336 1.06 5.34 16.01
C THR A 336 1.24 4.07 15.19
N VAL A 337 1.10 4.17 13.87
CA VAL A 337 1.41 3.08 12.95
C VAL A 337 2.47 3.53 11.97
N THR A 338 3.63 2.86 11.97
CA THR A 338 4.76 3.15 11.09
C THR A 338 5.14 1.91 10.28
N VAL A 339 5.19 2.04 8.95
CA VAL A 339 5.66 0.98 8.06
C VAL A 339 6.85 1.49 7.24
N ASN A 340 8.00 0.84 7.41
CA ASN A 340 9.24 1.15 6.70
C ASN A 340 9.54 0.03 5.68
N ALA A 341 9.26 0.28 4.41
CA ALA A 341 9.58 -0.63 3.31
C ALA A 341 11.02 -0.37 2.82
N ASN A 342 11.99 -1.10 3.37
CA ASN A 342 13.40 -1.08 2.93
C ASN A 342 13.74 -2.22 1.95
N ALA A 343 12.77 -3.06 1.62
CA ALA A 343 12.85 -4.10 0.60
C ALA A 343 11.48 -4.29 -0.07
N ASN A 344 11.46 -4.95 -1.24
CA ASN A 344 10.27 -5.06 -2.07
C ASN A 344 9.10 -5.75 -1.35
N ILE A 345 7.90 -5.19 -1.52
CA ILE A 345 6.64 -5.74 -1.05
C ILE A 345 5.79 -6.06 -2.28
N THR A 346 5.40 -7.32 -2.45
CA THR A 346 4.60 -7.76 -3.60
C THR A 346 3.37 -8.53 -3.15
N ALA A 347 2.21 -7.93 -3.34
CA ALA A 347 0.92 -8.62 -3.30
C ALA A 347 0.41 -8.81 -4.73
N SER A 348 -0.11 -10.00 -5.05
CA SER A 348 -0.56 -10.33 -6.43
C SER A 348 -1.97 -10.89 -6.50
N GLY A 349 -2.64 -11.08 -5.35
CA GLY A 349 -4.00 -11.58 -5.30
C GLY A 349 -5.07 -10.56 -5.68
N GLN A 350 -6.29 -11.03 -5.85
CA GLN A 350 -7.46 -10.16 -5.93
C GLN A 350 -7.64 -9.40 -4.61
N ASN A 351 -7.99 -8.11 -4.62
CA ASN A 351 -8.28 -7.32 -3.40
C ASN A 351 -7.11 -7.36 -2.38
N ALA A 352 -5.88 -7.37 -2.88
CA ALA A 352 -4.68 -7.53 -2.07
C ALA A 352 -3.85 -6.24 -2.05
N PRO A 353 -3.71 -5.54 -0.91
CA PRO A 353 -2.89 -4.34 -0.83
C PRO A 353 -1.40 -4.70 -0.69
N GLY A 354 -0.53 -3.82 -1.18
CA GLY A 354 0.89 -3.87 -0.84
C GLY A 354 1.09 -3.57 0.65
N VAL A 355 0.67 -2.38 1.08
CA VAL A 355 0.65 -1.93 2.47
C VAL A 355 -0.72 -1.36 2.80
N ALA A 356 -1.31 -1.80 3.91
CA ALA A 356 -2.46 -1.17 4.54
C ALA A 356 -2.13 -0.77 5.98
N ALA A 357 -2.21 0.52 6.29
CA ALA A 357 -1.84 1.06 7.60
C ALA A 357 -2.91 2.03 8.11
N SER A 358 -3.44 1.80 9.31
CA SER A 358 -4.49 2.64 9.86
C SER A 358 -4.45 2.82 11.37
N SER A 359 -4.86 4.01 11.82
CA SER A 359 -4.99 4.35 13.24
C SER A 359 -6.18 5.29 13.46
N SER A 360 -6.97 5.09 14.52
CA SER A 360 -8.19 5.90 14.70
C SER A 360 -7.94 7.32 15.22
N THR A 361 -6.87 7.56 15.97
CA THR A 361 -6.57 8.87 16.60
C THR A 361 -5.09 9.24 16.65
N ALA A 362 -4.19 8.41 16.13
CA ALA A 362 -2.75 8.67 16.15
C ALA A 362 -2.13 8.68 14.75
N PRO A 363 -0.96 9.33 14.57
CA PRO A 363 -0.30 9.43 13.28
C PRO A 363 -0.05 8.10 12.60
N VAL A 364 -0.15 8.10 11.27
CA VAL A 364 0.25 6.98 10.42
C VAL A 364 1.32 7.42 9.42
N ALA A 365 2.40 6.65 9.31
CA ALA A 365 3.52 6.93 8.42
C ALA A 365 3.91 5.70 7.60
N VAL A 366 4.05 5.87 6.28
CA VAL A 366 4.57 4.86 5.37
C VAL A 366 5.78 5.42 4.64
N THR A 367 6.93 4.75 4.76
CA THR A 367 8.15 5.13 4.04
C THR A 367 8.53 4.02 3.05
N VAL A 368 8.77 4.39 1.80
CA VAL A 368 9.27 3.50 0.74
C VAL A 368 10.66 3.96 0.34
N ALA A 369 11.67 3.13 0.61
CA ALA A 369 13.06 3.48 0.35
C ALA A 369 13.41 3.50 -1.15
N ALA A 370 14.52 4.15 -1.50
CA ALA A 370 15.02 4.17 -2.86
C ALA A 370 15.31 2.75 -3.39
N GLY A 371 14.89 2.46 -4.62
CA GLY A 371 15.05 1.15 -5.24
C GLY A 371 14.07 0.07 -4.75
N VAL A 372 13.17 0.41 -3.81
CA VAL A 372 12.12 -0.49 -3.32
C VAL A 372 10.84 -0.31 -4.12
N SER A 373 10.12 -1.40 -4.36
CA SER A 373 8.78 -1.39 -4.94
C SER A 373 7.75 -1.91 -3.94
N VAL A 374 6.65 -1.17 -3.77
CA VAL A 374 5.45 -1.59 -3.05
C VAL A 374 4.32 -1.77 -4.06
N MET A 375 3.94 -3.03 -4.29
CA MET A 375 2.95 -3.42 -5.28
C MET A 375 1.73 -4.09 -4.66
N GLY A 376 0.56 -3.54 -4.93
CA GLY A 376 -0.74 -4.21 -4.72
C GLY A 376 -1.11 -5.15 -5.86
N GLY A 377 -2.08 -6.03 -5.58
CA GLY A 377 -2.62 -7.00 -6.53
C GLY A 377 -3.65 -6.42 -7.50
N TRP A 378 -4.55 -7.28 -7.98
CA TRP A 378 -5.54 -6.95 -9.01
C TRP A 378 -6.96 -6.82 -8.43
N ALA A 379 -7.89 -6.28 -9.22
CA ALA A 379 -9.30 -6.19 -8.85
C ALA A 379 -10.18 -6.37 -10.09
N ALA A 380 -11.31 -7.07 -9.95
CA ALA A 380 -12.25 -7.28 -11.05
C ALA A 380 -12.90 -5.95 -11.50
N ASN A 381 -13.16 -5.06 -10.55
CA ASN A 381 -13.71 -3.72 -10.77
C ASN A 381 -12.80 -2.65 -10.16
N PRO A 382 -11.65 -2.36 -10.78
CA PRO A 382 -10.72 -1.37 -10.27
C PRO A 382 -11.38 0.03 -10.34
N GLY A 383 -11.52 0.66 -9.18
CA GLY A 383 -12.24 1.94 -9.01
C GLY A 383 -13.62 1.80 -8.33
N ASP A 384 -14.19 0.59 -8.26
CA ASP A 384 -15.32 0.32 -7.38
C ASP A 384 -14.79 0.05 -5.96
N LEU A 385 -14.80 1.09 -5.12
CA LEU A 385 -14.47 0.97 -3.70
C LEU A 385 -15.60 0.28 -2.90
N SER A 386 -16.70 -0.15 -3.55
CA SER A 386 -17.74 -0.93 -2.89
C SER A 386 -17.25 -2.36 -2.67
N VAL A 387 -16.85 -2.60 -1.43
CA VAL A 387 -16.48 -3.94 -0.96
C VAL A 387 -17.75 -4.78 -0.86
N THR A 388 -17.81 -5.88 -1.62
CA THR A 388 -18.80 -6.93 -1.35
C THR A 388 -18.31 -7.69 -0.13
N ILE A 389 -18.95 -7.46 1.02
CA ILE A 389 -18.62 -8.14 2.29
C ILE A 389 -18.99 -9.62 2.15
N ALA A 390 -18.01 -10.47 1.88
CA ALA A 390 -18.15 -11.91 2.15
C ALA A 390 -17.82 -12.13 3.62
N GLN A 391 -18.84 -12.21 4.48
CA GLN A 391 -18.66 -12.70 5.85
C GLN A 391 -18.13 -14.14 5.77
N THR A 392 -16.88 -14.34 6.17
CA THR A 392 -16.37 -15.68 6.46
C THR A 392 -16.21 -15.81 7.97
N GLY A 393 -17.07 -16.64 8.57
CA GLY A 393 -16.81 -17.35 9.83
C GLY A 393 -17.04 -16.59 11.14
N THR A 394 -17.84 -17.18 12.02
CA THR A 394 -18.05 -16.77 13.42
C THR A 394 -17.05 -17.43 14.39
N TYR A 395 -16.76 -16.73 15.48
CA TYR A 395 -15.99 -17.12 16.67
C TYR A 395 -16.37 -18.52 17.23
N ASN A 396 -15.37 -19.37 17.53
CA ASN A 396 -15.57 -20.59 18.31
C ASN A 396 -14.78 -20.50 19.63
N ASP A 397 -15.48 -20.64 20.75
CA ASP A 397 -15.04 -20.51 22.16
C ASP A 397 -14.04 -21.57 22.68
N ASP A 398 -13.40 -22.40 21.84
CA ASP A 398 -12.76 -23.63 22.31
C ASP A 398 -11.26 -23.56 22.64
N GLY A 399 -10.65 -22.37 22.59
CA GLY A 399 -9.24 -22.18 22.93
C GLY A 399 -8.25 -22.89 21.99
N THR A 400 -8.72 -23.39 20.83
CA THR A 400 -7.85 -23.77 19.71
C THR A 400 -7.73 -22.59 18.72
N PHE A 401 -6.61 -22.50 17.99
CA PHE A 401 -6.44 -21.54 16.89
C PHE A 401 -7.28 -21.99 15.68
N GLY A 402 -8.61 -22.09 15.88
CA GLY A 402 -9.59 -22.60 14.92
C GLY A 402 -10.43 -21.46 14.35
N ALA A 403 -10.21 -21.16 13.07
CA ALA A 403 -10.99 -20.30 12.18
C ALA A 403 -10.96 -18.75 12.44
N GLN A 404 -10.21 -18.07 11.56
CA GLN A 404 -10.45 -16.71 11.03
C GLN A 404 -10.39 -15.52 12.00
N HIS A 405 -9.16 -15.19 12.43
CA HIS A 405 -8.78 -13.80 12.76
C HIS A 405 -8.20 -13.13 11.51
N SER A 406 -9.05 -12.86 10.51
CA SER A 406 -8.62 -12.21 9.28
C SER A 406 -8.59 -10.69 9.49
N ILE A 407 -7.40 -10.11 9.69
CA ILE A 407 -7.20 -8.66 9.51
C ILE A 407 -7.17 -8.40 8.01
N GLY A 408 -7.99 -7.47 7.51
CA GLY A 408 -7.83 -6.94 6.16
C GLY A 408 -8.49 -7.73 5.03
N SER A 409 -9.63 -8.37 5.26
CA SER A 409 -10.42 -8.91 4.16
C SER A 409 -10.95 -7.80 3.25
N ASN A 410 -11.03 -8.10 1.94
CA ASN A 410 -11.53 -7.19 0.90
C ASN A 410 -10.87 -5.80 0.80
N LEU A 411 -9.64 -5.64 1.27
CA LEU A 411 -8.92 -4.36 1.16
C LEU A 411 -8.79 -3.92 -0.32
N PRO A 412 -8.75 -2.61 -0.61
CA PRO A 412 -8.47 -2.15 -1.95
C PRO A 412 -7.17 -2.77 -2.46
N ALA A 413 -7.23 -3.35 -3.66
CA ALA A 413 -6.03 -3.81 -4.36
C ALA A 413 -5.21 -2.58 -4.75
N ALA A 414 -4.40 -2.06 -3.83
CA ALA A 414 -3.65 -0.83 -3.99
C ALA A 414 -2.20 -1.00 -3.54
N GLY A 415 -1.31 -0.14 -4.02
CA GLY A 415 0.06 -0.09 -3.50
C GLY A 415 0.07 0.24 -2.01
N VAL A 416 -0.52 1.38 -1.66
CA VAL A 416 -0.68 1.84 -0.27
C VAL A 416 -2.14 2.19 0.03
N VAL A 417 -2.66 1.66 1.13
CA VAL A 417 -3.93 2.02 1.77
C VAL A 417 -3.60 2.68 3.11
N ILE A 418 -4.08 3.90 3.34
CA ILE A 418 -3.73 4.66 4.56
C ILE A 418 -4.94 5.35 5.20
N PHE A 419 -4.96 5.41 6.54
CA PHE A 419 -5.94 6.21 7.27
C PHE A 419 -5.43 6.67 8.65
N SER A 420 -5.74 7.91 9.02
CA SER A 420 -5.61 8.39 10.39
C SER A 420 -6.76 9.35 10.73
N GLY A 421 -7.32 9.19 11.92
CA GLY A 421 -8.22 10.17 12.54
C GLY A 421 -7.55 11.12 13.53
N ALA A 422 -6.21 11.20 13.54
CA ALA A 422 -5.46 12.00 14.52
C ALA A 422 -5.68 13.51 14.38
N THR A 423 -6.36 14.12 15.34
CA THR A 423 -6.68 15.56 15.31
C THR A 423 -5.60 16.45 15.93
N SER A 424 -4.62 15.86 16.63
CA SER A 424 -3.55 16.59 17.36
C SER A 424 -2.28 16.78 16.54
N THR A 425 -2.19 16.20 15.35
CA THR A 425 -0.99 16.20 14.50
C THR A 425 -1.35 16.54 13.06
N VAL A 426 -0.61 17.46 12.43
CA VAL A 426 -0.82 17.86 11.05
C VAL A 426 0.53 17.82 10.30
N PRO A 427 0.68 16.98 9.27
CA PRO A 427 -0.30 16.01 8.78
C PRO A 427 -0.47 14.81 9.74
N ALA A 428 -1.65 14.22 9.75
CA ALA A 428 -1.94 13.00 10.52
C ALA A 428 -1.47 11.74 9.78
N MET A 429 -1.39 11.83 8.45
CA MET A 429 -0.87 10.77 7.59
C MET A 429 0.29 11.28 6.76
N SER A 430 1.34 10.48 6.65
CA SER A 430 2.48 10.78 5.79
C SER A 430 2.88 9.58 4.93
N ILE A 431 3.13 9.83 3.65
CA ILE A 431 3.75 8.87 2.75
C ILE A 431 5.03 9.52 2.22
N ASN A 432 6.17 8.92 2.51
CA ASN A 432 7.48 9.34 1.98
C ASN A 432 7.95 8.28 0.97
N ASN A 433 7.80 8.56 -0.32
CA ASN A 433 8.12 7.62 -1.39
C ASN A 433 9.41 8.02 -2.12
N GLN A 434 10.45 7.22 -1.99
CA GLN A 434 11.68 7.32 -2.80
C GLN A 434 11.81 6.14 -3.78
N GLY A 435 10.89 5.18 -3.72
CA GLY A 435 10.88 3.96 -4.53
C GLY A 435 9.76 3.99 -5.58
N VAL A 436 9.05 2.88 -5.73
CA VAL A 436 7.89 2.75 -6.63
C VAL A 436 6.67 2.32 -5.83
N ILE A 437 5.55 3.02 -6.01
CA ILE A 437 4.24 2.62 -5.49
C ILE A 437 3.29 2.39 -6.66
N GLY A 438 2.66 1.22 -6.72
CA GLY A 438 1.67 0.87 -7.73
C GLY A 438 0.85 -0.37 -7.37
N ALA A 439 -0.02 -0.82 -8.27
CA ALA A 439 -0.78 -2.06 -8.13
C ALA A 439 -1.13 -2.64 -9.50
N LEU A 440 -1.44 -3.94 -9.60
CA LEU A 440 -1.97 -4.54 -10.85
C LEU A 440 -3.34 -3.96 -11.24
N SER A 441 -4.10 -3.43 -10.27
CA SER A 441 -5.31 -2.62 -10.49
C SER A 441 -5.04 -1.19 -11.01
N ASP A 442 -3.77 -0.75 -11.03
CA ASP A 442 -3.35 0.66 -11.17
C ASP A 442 -3.80 1.64 -10.08
N LEU A 443 -4.42 1.18 -8.99
CA LEU A 443 -4.65 2.01 -7.82
C LEU A 443 -3.35 2.12 -7.00
N ALA A 444 -2.63 3.23 -7.11
CA ALA A 444 -1.34 3.38 -6.43
C ALA A 444 -1.52 3.67 -4.94
N ILE A 445 -2.31 4.69 -4.62
CA ILE A 445 -2.53 5.16 -3.25
C ILE A 445 -4.02 5.41 -3.06
N THR A 446 -4.58 4.83 -2.00
CA THR A 446 -5.95 5.12 -1.59
C THR A 446 -6.03 5.35 -0.09
N MET A 447 -7.11 5.99 0.33
CA MET A 447 -7.51 5.99 1.72
C MET A 447 -8.39 4.78 2.01
N GLY A 448 -8.24 4.23 3.21
CA GLY A 448 -9.00 3.07 3.64
C GLY A 448 -8.66 2.68 5.06
N THR A 449 -9.64 2.12 5.76
CA THR A 449 -9.48 1.63 7.13
C THR A 449 -10.27 0.36 7.31
N THR A 450 -9.72 -0.56 8.08
CA THR A 450 -10.46 -1.67 8.69
C THR A 450 -11.05 -1.18 10.01
N CYS A 451 -12.36 -0.98 10.06
CA CYS A 451 -13.08 -0.74 11.30
C CYS A 451 -13.65 -2.05 11.82
N ALA A 452 -13.44 -2.41 13.08
CA ALA A 452 -14.15 -3.54 13.65
C ALA A 452 -15.65 -3.18 13.76
N ALA A 453 -16.55 -4.08 13.35
CA ALA A 453 -17.96 -3.92 13.70
C ALA A 453 -18.10 -4.13 15.22
N GLY A 454 -18.84 -3.25 15.91
CA GLY A 454 -19.08 -3.39 17.34
C GLY A 454 -19.65 -4.78 17.67
N GLY A 455 -19.04 -5.47 18.64
CA GLY A 455 -19.43 -6.80 19.09
C GLY A 455 -18.51 -7.92 18.62
N GLY A 456 -17.36 -8.08 19.27
CA GLY A 456 -16.61 -9.34 19.44
C GLY A 456 -16.29 -10.22 18.21
N SER A 457 -16.47 -9.73 16.98
CA SER A 457 -16.36 -10.55 15.78
C SER A 457 -15.15 -10.11 14.96
N SER A 458 -14.24 -11.05 14.70
CA SER A 458 -13.16 -10.93 13.73
C SER A 458 -13.73 -10.63 12.34
N GLY A 459 -13.43 -9.45 11.81
CA GLY A 459 -13.86 -9.04 10.48
C GLY A 459 -13.81 -7.53 10.33
N GLY A 460 -12.71 -7.03 9.75
CA GLY A 460 -12.57 -5.63 9.41
C GLY A 460 -13.66 -5.22 8.42
N LEU A 461 -14.63 -4.44 8.89
CA LEU A 461 -15.52 -3.67 8.03
C LEU A 461 -14.68 -2.57 7.38
N LEU A 462 -14.41 -2.72 6.09
CA LEU A 462 -13.99 -1.61 5.26
C LEU A 462 -15.13 -0.64 5.12
N VAL A 463 -14.89 0.60 5.53
CA VAL A 463 -15.83 1.69 5.29
C VAL A 463 -15.58 2.20 3.87
N ALA A 464 -16.49 1.86 2.95
CA ALA A 464 -16.44 2.31 1.56
C ALA A 464 -16.50 3.86 1.50
N ALA A 465 -15.95 4.46 0.44
CA ALA A 465 -16.01 5.91 0.23
C ALA A 465 -17.44 6.48 0.28
N ALA A 466 -18.45 5.70 -0.14
CA ALA A 466 -19.87 6.06 -0.05
C ALA A 466 -20.43 6.12 1.39
N ALA A 467 -19.74 5.55 2.37
CA ALA A 467 -20.08 5.62 3.79
C ALA A 467 -19.35 6.76 4.52
N VAL A 468 -18.45 7.49 3.83
CA VAL A 468 -17.82 8.72 4.31
C VAL A 468 -18.73 9.89 3.93
N ASN A 469 -19.47 10.42 4.90
CA ASN A 469 -20.32 11.60 4.69
C ASN A 469 -19.56 12.84 5.15
N ASP A 470 -19.42 13.84 4.27
CA ASP A 470 -18.94 15.19 4.62
C ASP A 470 -17.55 15.21 5.29
N GLY A 471 -16.65 14.34 4.84
CA GLY A 471 -15.27 14.23 5.33
C GLY A 471 -15.09 13.60 6.71
N SER A 472 -16.09 12.82 7.12
CA SER A 472 -16.06 12.01 8.33
C SER A 472 -16.63 10.63 8.08
N MET A 473 -16.23 9.67 8.91
CA MET A 473 -16.68 8.29 8.80
C MET A 473 -17.10 7.75 10.16
N THR A 474 -18.03 6.80 10.19
CA THR A 474 -18.41 6.14 11.44
C THR A 474 -17.65 4.83 11.59
N CYS A 475 -16.88 4.69 12.66
CA CYS A 475 -16.10 3.51 13.03
C CYS A 475 -16.49 3.13 14.46
N MET A 476 -16.98 1.90 14.70
CA MET A 476 -17.42 1.46 16.05
C MET A 476 -18.42 2.45 16.72
N GLY A 477 -19.33 3.04 15.94
CA GLY A 477 -20.29 4.04 16.45
C GLY A 477 -19.72 5.45 16.68
N ARG A 478 -18.41 5.67 16.42
CA ARG A 478 -17.73 6.96 16.54
C ARG A 478 -17.56 7.62 15.18
N THR A 479 -17.91 8.90 15.09
CA THR A 479 -17.51 9.75 13.96
C THR A 479 -16.03 10.09 14.06
N VAL A 480 -15.23 9.59 13.12
CA VAL A 480 -13.81 9.86 12.97
C VAL A 480 -13.62 10.79 11.76
N PRO A 481 -13.02 11.97 11.95
CA PRO A 481 -12.77 12.88 10.83
C PRO A 481 -11.63 12.37 9.95
N VAL A 482 -11.74 12.58 8.64
CA VAL A 482 -10.64 12.32 7.69
C VAL A 482 -9.61 13.45 7.83
N GLN A 483 -8.41 13.11 8.30
CA GLN A 483 -7.35 14.08 8.57
C GLN A 483 -6.41 14.28 7.38
N ALA A 484 -5.52 15.28 7.48
CA ALA A 484 -4.66 15.67 6.38
C ALA A 484 -3.65 14.55 6.05
N LEU A 485 -3.55 14.24 4.76
CA LEU A 485 -2.53 13.37 4.18
C LEU A 485 -1.50 14.23 3.46
N HIS A 486 -0.23 14.02 3.79
CA HIS A 486 0.89 14.57 3.03
C HIS A 486 1.64 13.45 2.33
N VAL A 487 1.61 13.48 1.00
CA VAL A 487 2.46 12.61 0.16
C VAL A 487 3.68 13.41 -0.29
N GLN A 488 4.87 12.94 0.07
CA GLN A 488 6.14 13.35 -0.50
C GLN A 488 6.59 12.26 -1.47
N ASN A 489 6.49 12.53 -2.76
CA ASN A 489 6.94 11.61 -3.82
C ASN A 489 8.26 12.10 -4.39
N ASP A 490 9.36 11.45 -4.04
CA ASP A 490 10.70 11.58 -4.64
C ASP A 490 11.05 10.39 -5.57
N GLY A 491 10.15 9.41 -5.70
CA GLY A 491 10.29 8.20 -6.50
C GLY A 491 9.31 8.16 -7.67
N VAL A 492 8.61 7.03 -7.84
CA VAL A 492 7.57 6.83 -8.86
C VAL A 492 6.25 6.46 -8.18
N VAL A 493 5.18 7.17 -8.52
CA VAL A 493 3.80 6.73 -8.31
C VAL A 493 3.25 6.31 -9.66
N GLU A 494 2.76 5.09 -9.76
CA GLU A 494 2.29 4.52 -11.02
C GLU A 494 0.81 4.14 -10.96
N GLY A 495 0.01 4.79 -11.81
CA GLY A 495 -1.43 4.58 -11.92
C GLY A 495 -2.23 5.82 -11.52
N TYR A 496 -3.23 5.64 -10.67
CA TYR A 496 -4.09 6.70 -10.13
C TYR A 496 -4.20 6.64 -8.60
N ILE A 497 -4.75 7.69 -7.99
CA ILE A 497 -4.95 7.79 -6.55
C ILE A 497 -6.40 8.10 -6.20
N THR A 498 -6.81 7.79 -4.96
CA THR A 498 -8.16 8.14 -4.49
C THR A 498 -8.14 8.52 -3.01
N PHE A 499 -8.32 9.80 -2.72
CA PHE A 499 -8.42 10.32 -1.37
C PHE A 499 -9.87 10.62 -1.01
N TRP A 500 -10.19 10.49 0.27
CA TRP A 500 -11.51 10.81 0.78
C TRP A 500 -11.64 12.33 1.03
N PRO A 501 -12.86 12.89 1.01
CA PRO A 501 -13.05 14.26 1.49
C PRO A 501 -12.68 14.42 2.96
N GLY A 502 -12.29 15.63 3.33
CA GLY A 502 -11.84 15.93 4.69
C GLY A 502 -10.89 17.13 4.77
N ALA A 503 -9.91 17.02 5.66
CA ALA A 503 -8.85 18.00 5.81
C ALA A 503 -8.00 18.15 4.54
N ALA A 504 -7.26 19.26 4.42
CA ALA A 504 -6.48 19.57 3.22
C ALA A 504 -5.36 18.54 2.97
N HIS A 505 -5.48 17.79 1.87
CA HIS A 505 -4.44 16.89 1.40
C HIS A 505 -3.39 17.65 0.60
N VAL A 506 -2.11 17.28 0.78
CA VAL A 506 -0.98 17.85 0.03
C VAL A 506 -0.24 16.73 -0.66
N PHE A 507 -0.09 16.83 -1.97
CA PHE A 507 0.75 15.95 -2.77
C PHE A 507 1.92 16.75 -3.33
N ASN A 508 3.12 16.50 -2.81
CA ASN A 508 4.36 17.04 -3.33
C ASN A 508 4.97 16.02 -4.29
N ASN A 509 4.95 16.34 -5.59
CA ASN A 509 5.61 15.56 -6.61
C ASN A 509 7.00 16.14 -6.91
N ASN A 510 8.01 15.53 -6.33
CA ASN A 510 9.45 15.72 -6.57
C ASN A 510 10.07 14.43 -7.17
N GLY A 511 9.24 13.67 -7.88
CA GLY A 511 9.58 12.43 -8.58
C GLY A 511 8.68 12.27 -9.81
N THR A 512 8.42 11.05 -10.25
CA THR A 512 7.50 10.81 -11.38
C THR A 512 6.11 10.42 -10.88
N PHE A 513 5.07 11.08 -11.40
CA PHE A 513 3.70 10.55 -11.36
C PHE A 513 3.31 10.07 -12.76
N ASN A 514 3.32 8.74 -12.95
CA ASN A 514 2.94 8.05 -14.16
C ASN A 514 1.43 7.82 -14.18
N ILE A 515 0.70 8.69 -14.87
CA ILE A 515 -0.74 8.63 -15.03
C ILE A 515 -1.10 7.50 -16.01
N ARG A 516 -1.87 6.52 -15.53
CA ARG A 516 -2.52 5.50 -16.36
C ARG A 516 -3.60 4.76 -15.55
N HIS A 517 -4.54 4.15 -16.26
CA HIS A 517 -5.45 3.15 -15.69
C HIS A 517 -5.55 1.99 -16.68
N PHE A 518 -4.63 1.06 -16.53
CA PHE A 518 -4.48 -0.17 -17.30
C PHE A 518 -4.37 -1.34 -16.34
N ALA A 519 -5.51 -1.87 -15.91
CA ALA A 519 -5.60 -2.85 -14.85
C ALA A 519 -5.60 -4.28 -15.39
N ASP A 520 -5.09 -5.22 -14.57
CA ASP A 520 -5.46 -6.63 -14.64
C ASP A 520 -6.84 -6.79 -13.97
N THR A 521 -7.81 -7.32 -14.73
CA THR A 521 -9.19 -7.47 -14.27
C THR A 521 -9.68 -8.92 -14.21
N ASP A 522 -8.88 -9.88 -14.67
CA ASP A 522 -9.21 -11.31 -14.65
C ASP A 522 -8.23 -12.17 -13.81
N GLY A 523 -7.15 -11.56 -13.31
CA GLY A 523 -6.21 -12.15 -12.38
C GLY A 523 -5.15 -13.04 -13.01
N ASP A 524 -4.95 -12.95 -14.33
CA ASP A 524 -3.93 -13.72 -15.04
C ASP A 524 -2.51 -13.13 -14.87
N GLY A 525 -2.39 -11.97 -14.22
CA GLY A 525 -1.14 -11.25 -13.97
C GLY A 525 -0.72 -10.34 -15.12
N VAL A 526 -1.52 -10.25 -16.19
CA VAL A 526 -1.33 -9.38 -17.35
C VAL A 526 -2.40 -8.31 -17.34
N ARG A 527 -2.00 -7.05 -17.53
CA ARG A 527 -2.93 -5.93 -17.62
C ARG A 527 -3.71 -6.00 -18.92
N ASP A 528 -5.02 -5.81 -18.86
CA ASP A 528 -5.90 -6.08 -19.99
C ASP A 528 -7.04 -5.06 -20.16
N THR A 529 -7.37 -4.29 -19.13
CA THR A 529 -8.48 -3.31 -19.16
C THR A 529 -7.97 -1.87 -19.05
N LYS A 530 -8.22 -1.07 -20.09
CA LYS A 530 -7.89 0.35 -20.17
C LYS A 530 -9.10 1.23 -19.82
N ARG A 531 -8.88 2.24 -18.99
CA ARG A 531 -9.88 3.22 -18.53
C ARG A 531 -9.28 4.64 -18.50
N VAL A 532 -10.14 5.63 -18.23
CA VAL A 532 -9.67 6.96 -17.83
C VAL A 532 -8.98 6.87 -16.47
N SER A 533 -7.81 7.49 -16.35
CA SER A 533 -7.07 7.57 -15.09
C SER A 533 -7.59 8.74 -14.26
N ILE A 534 -8.47 8.47 -13.29
CA ILE A 534 -9.07 9.49 -12.43
C ILE A 534 -8.37 9.49 -11.07
N SER A 535 -7.59 10.53 -10.81
CA SER A 535 -6.96 10.80 -9.52
C SER A 535 -7.83 11.76 -8.71
N ASP A 536 -8.40 11.27 -7.61
CA ASP A 536 -9.21 12.06 -6.68
C ASP A 536 -8.35 12.55 -5.50
N PHE A 537 -8.29 13.87 -5.32
CA PHE A 537 -7.49 14.53 -4.29
C PHE A 537 -8.29 14.85 -3.01
N GLY A 538 -9.55 14.44 -2.93
CA GLY A 538 -10.34 14.44 -1.72
C GLY A 538 -11.21 15.68 -1.55
N GLY A 539 -10.80 16.89 -1.97
CA GLY A 539 -11.74 18.01 -1.84
C GLY A 539 -11.23 19.40 -2.16
N PRO A 540 -12.08 20.42 -1.92
CA PRO A 540 -11.85 21.80 -2.37
C PRO A 540 -10.68 22.52 -1.70
N ASN A 541 -9.91 21.85 -0.83
CA ASN A 541 -8.71 22.38 -0.19
C ASN A 541 -7.43 21.61 -0.56
N ALA A 542 -7.51 20.61 -1.43
CA ALA A 542 -6.36 19.80 -1.79
C ALA A 542 -5.37 20.55 -2.68
N THR A 543 -4.08 20.30 -2.48
CA THR A 543 -3.00 20.94 -3.24
C THR A 543 -2.08 19.89 -3.86
N PHE A 544 -1.80 20.04 -5.15
CA PHE A 544 -0.77 19.29 -5.86
C PHE A 544 0.37 20.23 -6.23
N ASN A 545 1.57 19.92 -5.80
CA ASN A 545 2.78 20.66 -6.12
C ASN A 545 3.63 19.85 -7.09
N ASN A 546 3.68 20.25 -8.36
CA ASN A 546 4.60 19.71 -9.34
C ASN A 546 5.93 20.47 -9.28
N ILE A 547 6.98 19.83 -8.76
CA ILE A 547 8.25 20.49 -8.38
C ILE A 547 9.29 20.39 -9.52
N SER A 548 10.22 21.35 -9.60
CA SER A 548 11.02 21.71 -10.79
C SER A 548 11.90 20.61 -11.42
N THR A 549 12.22 19.53 -10.73
CA THR A 549 13.09 18.45 -11.25
C THR A 549 12.32 17.32 -11.93
N ASP A 550 10.99 17.41 -11.96
CA ASP A 550 10.16 16.21 -11.94
C ASP A 550 8.92 16.29 -12.83
N THR A 551 8.27 15.14 -13.04
CA THR A 551 7.35 14.97 -14.17
C THR A 551 6.03 14.33 -13.77
N VAL A 552 4.94 15.00 -14.13
CA VAL A 552 3.63 14.36 -14.32
C VAL A 552 3.55 13.93 -15.77
N LYS A 553 3.41 12.64 -16.04
CA LYS A 553 3.37 12.14 -17.43
C LYS A 553 2.41 10.98 -17.60
N PHE A 554 2.01 10.75 -18.83
CA PHE A 554 1.36 9.50 -19.19
C PHE A 554 2.35 8.34 -19.26
N ALA A 555 1.97 7.23 -18.64
CA ALA A 555 2.61 5.96 -18.94
C ALA A 555 1.92 5.30 -20.15
N PRO A 556 2.68 4.65 -21.04
CA PRO A 556 2.12 4.05 -22.25
C PRO A 556 1.16 2.92 -21.89
N VAL A 557 0.01 2.90 -22.57
CA VAL A 557 -0.98 1.81 -22.52
C VAL A 557 -1.11 1.25 -23.93
N SER A 558 -0.86 -0.06 -24.08
CA SER A 558 -0.85 -0.75 -25.38
C SER A 558 -1.36 -2.16 -25.21
N GLY A 559 -2.11 -2.65 -26.20
CA GLY A 559 -2.57 -4.04 -26.22
C GLY A 559 -3.69 -4.33 -25.22
N ALA A 560 -4.49 -3.32 -24.86
CA ALA A 560 -5.65 -3.54 -24.00
C ALA A 560 -6.66 -4.45 -24.72
N ARG A 561 -7.12 -5.48 -24.02
CA ARG A 561 -8.18 -6.38 -24.49
C ARG A 561 -9.55 -5.72 -24.38
N THR A 562 -9.73 -4.93 -23.33
CA THR A 562 -10.97 -4.21 -23.02
C THR A 562 -10.66 -2.72 -22.86
N VAL A 563 -11.47 -1.88 -23.48
CA VAL A 563 -11.46 -0.42 -23.24
C VAL A 563 -12.81 -0.02 -22.67
N ASP A 564 -12.81 0.59 -21.49
CA ASP A 564 -14.00 1.22 -20.92
C ASP A 564 -13.84 2.75 -20.99
N PRO A 565 -14.54 3.42 -21.94
CA PRO A 565 -14.45 4.86 -22.14
C PRO A 565 -15.34 5.68 -21.18
N ALA A 566 -15.94 5.06 -20.16
CA ALA A 566 -16.73 5.78 -19.17
C ALA A 566 -15.95 6.98 -18.59
N ASN A 567 -16.68 8.08 -18.38
CA ASN A 567 -16.17 9.36 -17.87
C ASN A 567 -15.12 10.06 -18.76
N TYR A 568 -14.87 9.60 -19.98
CA TYR A 568 -13.96 10.28 -20.90
C TYR A 568 -14.45 11.69 -21.24
N TYR A 569 -13.60 12.69 -21.03
CA TYR A 569 -13.85 14.07 -21.38
C TYR A 569 -13.31 14.38 -22.78
N VAL A 570 -14.17 14.84 -23.67
CA VAL A 570 -13.76 15.31 -24.99
C VAL A 570 -13.48 16.81 -24.88
N PRO A 571 -12.26 17.29 -25.21
CA PRO A 571 -11.94 18.71 -25.15
C PRO A 571 -12.87 19.57 -26.00
N THR A 572 -13.05 20.82 -25.57
CA THR A 572 -13.95 21.78 -26.21
C THR A 572 -13.25 23.10 -26.51
N THR A 573 -13.64 23.73 -27.62
CA THR A 573 -13.08 24.98 -28.10
C THR A 573 -14.15 26.06 -28.23
N GLY A 574 -13.74 27.33 -28.34
CA GLY A 574 -14.64 28.46 -28.57
C GLY A 574 -15.52 28.85 -27.38
N ILE A 575 -16.17 30.01 -27.50
CA ILE A 575 -17.01 30.59 -26.42
C ILE A 575 -18.27 29.76 -26.16
N ASP A 576 -18.71 29.00 -27.16
CA ASP A 576 -19.85 28.08 -27.12
C ASP A 576 -19.50 26.68 -26.59
N GLY A 577 -18.21 26.36 -26.41
CA GLY A 577 -17.78 25.06 -25.89
C GLY A 577 -18.02 23.93 -26.90
N ARG A 578 -17.78 24.20 -28.18
CA ARG A 578 -17.94 23.22 -29.25
C ARG A 578 -16.91 22.09 -29.09
N SER A 579 -17.35 20.84 -29.21
CA SER A 579 -16.48 19.67 -29.08
C SER A 579 -15.43 19.62 -30.19
N LEU A 580 -14.18 19.28 -29.83
CA LEU A 580 -13.11 18.99 -30.80
C LEU A 580 -13.24 17.63 -31.49
N GLY A 581 -14.33 16.89 -31.23
CA GLY A 581 -14.69 15.66 -31.94
C GLY A 581 -14.19 14.37 -31.29
N THR A 582 -14.97 13.31 -31.48
CA THR A 582 -14.76 11.97 -30.88
C THR A 582 -14.00 11.00 -31.78
N THR A 583 -13.52 11.43 -32.95
CA THR A 583 -12.67 10.59 -33.82
C THR A 583 -11.19 10.73 -33.50
N THR A 584 -10.81 11.87 -32.90
CA THR A 584 -9.45 12.16 -32.45
C THR A 584 -9.33 11.92 -30.95
N TYR A 585 -10.20 12.55 -30.18
CA TYR A 585 -10.22 12.42 -28.72
C TYR A 585 -11.16 11.27 -28.36
N ASP A 586 -10.62 10.06 -28.45
CA ASP A 586 -11.32 8.80 -28.22
C ASP A 586 -10.42 7.82 -27.49
N LEU A 587 -10.86 7.35 -26.32
CA LEU A 587 -10.12 6.37 -25.55
C LEU A 587 -9.98 5.02 -26.28
N ASN A 588 -10.88 4.71 -27.21
CA ASN A 588 -10.81 3.48 -28.01
C ASN A 588 -9.64 3.47 -29.01
N ARG A 589 -9.00 4.62 -29.26
CA ARG A 589 -7.78 4.66 -30.08
C ARG A 589 -6.59 4.10 -29.29
N GLU A 590 -5.90 3.15 -29.91
CA GLU A 590 -4.64 2.62 -29.39
C GLU A 590 -3.63 3.74 -29.13
N GLY A 591 -2.99 3.70 -27.96
CA GLY A 591 -2.03 4.70 -27.53
C GLY A 591 -2.59 6.03 -27.03
N VAL A 592 -3.89 6.34 -27.21
CA VAL A 592 -4.51 7.54 -26.63
C VAL A 592 -4.85 7.28 -25.17
N VAL A 593 -4.47 8.15 -24.25
CA VAL A 593 -4.82 8.05 -22.83
C VAL A 593 -5.39 9.37 -22.30
N GLN A 594 -6.16 9.28 -21.22
CA GLN A 594 -6.66 10.45 -20.51
C GLN A 594 -6.42 10.32 -19.01
N GLY A 595 -5.94 11.43 -18.44
CA GLY A 595 -5.85 11.65 -17.00
C GLY A 595 -6.86 12.69 -16.55
N GLN A 596 -7.41 12.52 -15.36
CA GLN A 596 -8.25 13.52 -14.70
C GLN A 596 -7.79 13.68 -13.25
N PHE A 597 -7.46 14.89 -12.85
CA PHE A 597 -7.21 15.27 -11.48
C PHE A 597 -8.45 16.02 -10.99
N ILE A 598 -9.23 15.39 -10.12
CA ILE A 598 -10.52 15.88 -9.62
C ILE A 598 -10.42 16.23 -8.14
N ASN A 599 -11.39 17.02 -7.66
CA ASN A 599 -11.40 17.55 -6.31
C ASN A 599 -10.05 18.18 -5.93
N LEU A 600 -9.43 18.88 -6.89
CA LEU A 600 -8.12 19.50 -6.73
C LEU A 600 -8.26 21.01 -6.74
N ALA A 601 -8.07 21.65 -5.58
CA ALA A 601 -8.23 23.08 -5.44
C ALA A 601 -7.13 23.87 -6.15
N THR A 602 -5.88 23.44 -5.97
CA THR A 602 -4.71 24.13 -6.50
C THR A 602 -3.73 23.13 -7.11
N PHE A 603 -3.35 23.37 -8.36
CA PHE A 603 -2.23 22.71 -9.01
C PHE A 603 -1.11 23.73 -9.23
N ASN A 604 0.00 23.60 -8.51
CA ASN A 604 1.17 24.46 -8.68
C ASN A 604 2.15 23.83 -9.66
N ASN A 605 2.39 24.48 -10.81
CA ASN A 605 3.29 23.96 -11.83
C ASN A 605 4.64 24.70 -11.85
N THR A 606 5.65 24.11 -11.19
CA THR A 606 7.06 24.47 -11.38
C THR A 606 7.84 23.40 -12.15
N GLY A 607 7.35 22.16 -12.15
CA GLY A 607 7.92 21.00 -12.85
C GLY A 607 7.42 20.83 -14.28
N THR A 608 7.52 19.61 -14.80
CA THR A 608 7.11 19.25 -16.16
C THR A 608 5.78 18.50 -16.16
N ILE A 609 4.90 18.85 -17.08
CA ILE A 609 3.75 18.05 -17.50
C ILE A 609 4.06 17.52 -18.89
N ASP A 610 4.20 16.21 -19.04
CA ASP A 610 4.46 15.56 -20.34
C ASP A 610 3.21 14.82 -20.81
N LEU A 611 2.47 15.43 -21.74
CA LEU A 611 1.27 14.83 -22.32
C LEU A 611 1.58 13.93 -23.51
N ARG A 612 2.85 13.86 -23.93
CA ARG A 612 3.24 13.13 -25.14
C ARG A 612 3.05 11.63 -24.93
N GLY A 613 2.47 11.00 -25.94
CA GLY A 613 2.34 9.55 -26.04
C GLY A 613 2.80 9.05 -27.41
N PRO A 614 2.58 7.75 -27.71
CA PRO A 614 2.91 7.17 -29.02
C PRO A 614 2.04 7.74 -30.15
N VAL A 615 0.88 8.33 -29.82
CA VAL A 615 -0.03 9.00 -30.74
C VAL A 615 -0.47 10.34 -30.16
N VAL A 616 -0.93 11.24 -31.03
CA VAL A 616 -1.49 12.54 -30.64
C VAL A 616 -2.96 12.40 -30.26
N GLY A 617 -3.37 13.15 -29.24
CA GLY A 617 -4.74 13.22 -28.74
C GLY A 617 -4.88 12.86 -27.25
N ASN A 618 -3.77 12.79 -26.51
CA ASN A 618 -3.80 12.56 -25.08
C ASN A 618 -4.26 13.81 -24.34
N THR A 619 -5.00 13.63 -23.25
CA THR A 619 -5.55 14.78 -22.52
C THR A 619 -5.40 14.64 -21.02
N LEU A 620 -5.03 15.73 -20.36
CA LEU A 620 -5.02 15.84 -18.91
C LEU A 620 -6.02 16.92 -18.49
N LEU A 621 -7.04 16.52 -17.76
CA LEU A 621 -8.01 17.44 -17.16
C LEU A 621 -7.68 17.66 -15.69
N ILE A 622 -7.65 18.92 -15.25
CA ILE A 622 -7.43 19.30 -13.86
C ILE A 622 -8.58 20.19 -13.41
N THR A 623 -9.33 19.73 -12.40
CA THR A 623 -10.52 20.41 -11.92
C THR A 623 -10.66 20.36 -10.40
N GLY A 624 -11.24 21.42 -9.85
CA GLY A 624 -11.70 21.47 -8.47
C GLY A 624 -13.05 20.78 -8.25
N GLY A 625 -13.73 20.35 -9.32
CA GLY A 625 -15.00 19.63 -9.24
C GLY A 625 -14.80 18.14 -8.96
N ALA A 626 -15.85 17.48 -8.47
CA ALA A 626 -15.85 16.04 -8.18
C ALA A 626 -15.90 15.14 -9.43
N SER A 627 -16.01 15.73 -10.63
CA SER A 627 -15.95 14.99 -11.90
C SER A 627 -15.61 15.96 -13.04
N ALA A 628 -15.26 15.41 -14.21
CA ALA A 628 -15.08 16.18 -15.43
C ALA A 628 -16.37 16.77 -16.02
N ALA A 629 -17.56 16.39 -15.51
CA ALA A 629 -18.84 16.76 -16.14
C ALA A 629 -19.10 18.27 -16.15
N THR A 630 -18.73 18.97 -15.08
CA THR A 630 -18.90 20.43 -14.96
C THR A 630 -17.58 21.09 -14.61
N PRO A 631 -17.32 22.33 -15.08
CA PRO A 631 -16.18 23.11 -14.61
C PRO A 631 -16.26 23.30 -13.10
N GLY A 632 -15.15 23.04 -12.40
CA GLY A 632 -14.99 23.35 -11.00
C GLY A 632 -14.40 24.76 -10.80
N THR A 633 -13.87 25.00 -9.59
CA THR A 633 -13.20 26.25 -9.25
C THR A 633 -11.69 26.07 -9.01
N GLY A 634 -11.13 24.93 -9.44
CA GLY A 634 -9.71 24.63 -9.26
C GLY A 634 -8.82 25.62 -10.03
N VAL A 635 -7.65 25.91 -9.50
CA VAL A 635 -6.72 26.88 -10.09
C VAL A 635 -5.42 26.19 -10.49
N PHE A 636 -5.08 26.30 -11.78
CA PHE A 636 -3.77 25.96 -12.31
C PHE A 636 -2.84 27.18 -12.17
N VAL A 637 -1.89 27.11 -11.24
CA VAL A 637 -0.92 28.17 -10.97
C VAL A 637 0.35 27.92 -11.77
N SER A 638 0.64 28.80 -12.72
CA SER A 638 1.87 28.76 -13.50
C SER A 638 3.01 29.42 -12.74
N ASN A 639 4.03 28.62 -12.39
CA ASN A 639 5.20 29.05 -11.64
C ASN A 639 6.51 28.78 -12.41
N GLY A 640 6.48 28.89 -13.74
CA GLY A 640 7.66 28.68 -14.59
C GLY A 640 7.90 27.23 -15.04
N GLY A 641 6.96 26.32 -14.81
CA GLY A 641 7.07 24.92 -15.25
C GLY A 641 6.96 24.71 -16.76
N GLN A 642 6.89 23.46 -17.21
CA GLN A 642 6.80 23.08 -18.62
C GLN A 642 5.54 22.27 -18.93
N LEU A 643 5.05 22.40 -20.17
CA LEU A 643 4.05 21.54 -20.79
C LEU A 643 4.62 20.99 -22.09
N LEU A 644 4.79 19.67 -22.21
CA LEU A 644 5.23 19.01 -23.43
C LEU A 644 4.00 18.42 -24.14
N SER A 645 3.78 18.80 -25.40
CA SER A 645 2.61 18.37 -26.18
C SER A 645 3.02 17.94 -27.58
N ASN A 646 2.50 16.80 -28.05
CA ASN A 646 2.58 16.45 -29.46
C ASN A 646 1.49 17.18 -30.23
N VAL A 647 1.83 17.65 -31.42
CA VAL A 647 0.92 18.39 -32.29
C VAL A 647 1.12 17.94 -33.73
N VAL A 648 0.03 17.72 -34.46
CA VAL A 648 0.05 17.66 -35.92
C VAL A 648 -0.08 19.09 -36.44
N LEU A 649 1.03 19.72 -36.81
CA LEU A 649 1.05 21.13 -37.26
C LEU A 649 0.52 21.28 -38.70
N ASN A 650 -0.80 21.45 -38.85
CA ASN A 650 -1.50 21.80 -40.10
C ASN A 650 -2.46 23.01 -39.86
N GLY A 651 -3.66 23.03 -40.47
CA GLY A 651 -4.55 24.19 -40.49
C GLY A 651 -5.48 24.36 -39.28
N GLY A 652 -5.37 23.55 -38.23
CA GLY A 652 -6.34 23.59 -37.12
C GLY A 652 -7.61 22.80 -37.41
N VAL A 653 -8.61 22.99 -36.56
CA VAL A 653 -9.92 22.31 -36.67
C VAL A 653 -10.71 22.80 -37.88
N ASP A 654 -10.59 24.09 -38.19
CA ASP A 654 -11.33 24.75 -39.26
C ASP A 654 -10.55 24.82 -40.60
N GLY A 655 -9.35 24.21 -40.65
CA GLY A 655 -8.43 24.33 -41.77
C GLY A 655 -8.02 22.99 -42.40
N ASP A 656 -7.19 23.07 -43.43
CA ASP A 656 -6.74 21.90 -44.18
C ASP A 656 -5.82 21.01 -43.35
N GLY A 657 -5.95 19.69 -43.52
CA GLY A 657 -5.05 18.71 -42.94
C GLY A 657 -5.31 18.35 -41.47
N GLY A 658 -6.42 18.82 -40.88
CA GLY A 658 -6.99 18.32 -39.62
C GLY A 658 -5.99 18.24 -38.47
N SER A 659 -5.50 19.39 -37.99
CA SER A 659 -4.56 19.41 -36.87
C SER A 659 -5.19 18.84 -35.60
N ILE A 660 -4.38 18.08 -34.86
CA ILE A 660 -4.72 17.51 -33.56
C ILE A 660 -3.56 17.75 -32.59
N ALA A 661 -3.83 17.85 -31.30
CA ALA A 661 -2.83 18.08 -30.27
C ALA A 661 -3.09 17.20 -29.03
N ASP A 662 -2.07 17.03 -28.21
CA ASP A 662 -2.29 16.69 -26.81
C ASP A 662 -2.73 17.95 -26.07
N VAL A 663 -3.81 17.87 -25.28
CA VAL A 663 -4.48 19.05 -24.69
C VAL A 663 -4.46 19.00 -23.17
N LEU A 664 -4.07 20.13 -22.56
CA LEU A 664 -4.27 20.37 -21.13
C LEU A 664 -5.63 21.06 -20.92
N ILE A 665 -6.49 20.51 -20.06
CA ILE A 665 -7.78 21.09 -19.72
C ILE A 665 -7.75 21.53 -18.26
N VAL A 666 -8.08 22.79 -17.98
CA VAL A 666 -8.09 23.34 -16.62
C VAL A 666 -9.36 24.15 -16.37
N ASP A 667 -9.80 24.23 -15.12
CA ASP A 667 -10.92 25.12 -14.78
C ASP A 667 -10.53 26.59 -14.92
N ARG A 668 -9.49 27.01 -14.19
CA ARG A 668 -8.99 28.39 -14.12
C ARG A 668 -7.47 28.41 -14.19
N THR A 669 -6.90 29.55 -14.55
CA THR A 669 -5.45 29.76 -14.53
C THR A 669 -5.06 30.99 -13.74
N GLN A 670 -3.87 30.93 -13.14
CA GLN A 670 -3.23 32.05 -12.47
C GLN A 670 -1.75 32.12 -12.86
N LEU A 671 -1.27 33.32 -13.17
CA LEU A 671 0.16 33.57 -13.30
C LEU A 671 0.76 33.78 -11.89
N GLY A 672 1.65 32.88 -11.50
CA GLY A 672 2.45 32.98 -10.28
C GLY A 672 3.83 33.57 -10.58
N SER A 673 4.90 32.80 -10.36
CA SER A 673 6.29 33.27 -10.57
C SER A 673 6.73 33.35 -12.04
N GLY A 674 6.01 32.71 -12.97
CA GLY A 674 6.35 32.70 -14.39
C GLY A 674 5.40 31.84 -15.23
N ALA A 675 5.36 32.09 -16.54
CA ALA A 675 4.53 31.32 -17.46
C ALA A 675 4.91 29.83 -17.47
N THR A 676 3.93 28.94 -17.62
CA THR A 676 4.21 27.55 -18.00
C THR A 676 4.65 27.53 -19.47
N GLN A 677 5.85 27.03 -19.72
CA GLN A 677 6.47 27.01 -21.04
C GLN A 677 5.98 25.79 -21.84
N ILE A 678 5.25 26.03 -22.94
CA ILE A 678 4.74 24.99 -23.82
C ILE A 678 5.79 24.63 -24.87
N ALA A 679 6.28 23.40 -24.84
CA ALA A 679 7.16 22.83 -25.86
C ALA A 679 6.35 21.92 -26.80
N VAL A 680 6.34 22.27 -28.08
CA VAL A 680 5.57 21.59 -29.12
C VAL A 680 6.45 20.63 -29.88
N THR A 681 6.02 19.38 -29.98
CA THR A 681 6.64 18.36 -30.86
C THR A 681 5.75 18.12 -32.07
N ASN A 682 6.23 18.44 -33.28
CA ASN A 682 5.49 18.18 -34.50
C ASN A 682 5.49 16.68 -34.85
N VAL A 683 4.33 16.06 -34.95
CA VAL A 683 4.17 14.63 -35.29
C VAL A 683 3.52 14.50 -36.66
N GLY A 684 4.31 14.70 -37.70
CA GLY A 684 3.87 14.48 -39.09
C GLY A 684 3.05 15.62 -39.72
N GLY A 685 2.94 16.79 -39.07
CA GLY A 685 2.35 17.97 -39.68
C GLY A 685 3.22 18.56 -40.78
N ALA A 686 2.63 18.85 -41.94
CA ALA A 686 3.33 19.42 -43.09
C ALA A 686 3.41 20.95 -43.03
N GLY A 687 2.63 21.58 -42.15
CA GLY A 687 2.41 23.01 -42.09
C GLY A 687 1.29 23.45 -43.02
N ALA A 688 0.34 24.22 -42.49
CA ALA A 688 -0.71 24.85 -43.26
C ALA A 688 -1.19 26.15 -42.57
N LEU A 689 -1.88 26.99 -43.32
CA LEU A 689 -2.52 28.19 -42.78
C LEU A 689 -3.62 27.80 -41.78
N THR A 690 -3.63 28.41 -40.59
CA THR A 690 -4.69 28.20 -39.58
C THR A 690 -5.83 29.22 -39.71
N PRO A 691 -6.97 28.90 -40.35
CA PRO A 691 -8.20 29.68 -40.19
C PRO A 691 -8.78 29.55 -38.77
N GLY A 692 -9.67 30.47 -38.42
CA GLY A 692 -10.42 30.42 -37.15
C GLY A 692 -9.52 30.51 -35.92
N ASN A 693 -9.86 29.73 -34.88
CA ASN A 693 -9.16 29.79 -33.60
C ASN A 693 -7.75 29.20 -33.65
N GLY A 694 -7.47 28.28 -34.59
CA GLY A 694 -6.18 27.61 -34.72
C GLY A 694 -6.14 26.21 -34.09
N ILE A 695 -4.96 25.79 -33.63
CA ILE A 695 -4.74 24.48 -32.99
C ILE A 695 -4.75 24.68 -31.48
N GLU A 696 -5.74 24.13 -30.78
CA GLU A 696 -5.87 24.28 -29.33
C GLU A 696 -4.83 23.45 -28.57
N LEU A 697 -4.18 24.05 -27.57
CA LEU A 697 -3.22 23.39 -26.68
C LEU A 697 -3.72 23.37 -25.23
N VAL A 698 -4.45 24.40 -24.83
CA VAL A 698 -5.03 24.51 -23.48
C VAL A 698 -6.48 24.97 -23.56
N GLU A 699 -7.36 24.18 -22.96
CA GLU A 699 -8.76 24.54 -22.70
C GLU A 699 -8.88 25.12 -21.28
N VAL A 700 -9.47 26.32 -21.16
CA VAL A 700 -9.82 26.93 -19.87
C VAL A 700 -11.33 26.99 -19.74
N ARG A 701 -11.89 26.16 -18.85
CA ARG A 701 -13.32 25.90 -18.79
C ARG A 701 -14.12 27.05 -18.17
N ASP A 702 -13.55 27.73 -17.18
CA ASP A 702 -14.08 28.99 -16.62
C ASP A 702 -13.43 30.17 -17.36
N LYS A 703 -13.95 30.42 -18.56
CA LYS A 703 -13.39 31.30 -19.59
C LYS A 703 -12.98 32.70 -19.10
N PRO A 704 -13.79 33.42 -18.29
CA PRO A 704 -13.40 34.73 -17.75
C PRO A 704 -12.20 34.68 -16.80
N ASN A 705 -11.86 33.50 -16.26
CA ASN A 705 -10.80 33.27 -15.28
C ASN A 705 -9.57 32.59 -15.91
N SER A 706 -9.26 32.96 -17.15
CA SER A 706 -8.02 32.61 -17.83
C SER A 706 -7.01 33.76 -17.74
N ALA A 707 -5.99 33.62 -16.88
CA ALA A 707 -4.97 34.63 -16.67
C ALA A 707 -4.07 34.82 -17.91
N ALA A 708 -3.97 36.06 -18.37
CA ALA A 708 -3.01 36.43 -19.41
C ALA A 708 -1.58 36.13 -18.96
N GLY A 709 -0.76 35.63 -19.88
CA GLY A 709 0.63 35.24 -19.61
C GLY A 709 0.80 33.97 -18.78
N ALA A 710 -0.26 33.23 -18.45
CA ALA A 710 -0.15 31.94 -17.77
C ALA A 710 0.66 30.92 -18.60
N PHE A 711 0.60 31.00 -19.93
CA PHE A 711 1.37 30.14 -20.83
C PHE A 711 2.18 30.97 -21.82
N ALA A 712 3.33 30.42 -22.22
CA ALA A 712 4.17 30.96 -23.30
C ALA A 712 4.86 29.81 -24.04
N LEU A 713 5.33 30.05 -25.27
CA LEU A 713 6.10 29.02 -25.99
C LEU A 713 7.50 28.87 -25.40
N ALA A 714 7.94 27.63 -25.22
CA ALA A 714 9.30 27.31 -24.82
C ALA A 714 10.32 27.64 -25.93
N GLY A 715 9.87 27.69 -27.19
CA GLY A 715 10.71 28.00 -28.34
C GLY A 715 9.89 28.21 -29.61
N ARG A 716 10.58 28.52 -30.71
CA ARG A 716 9.97 28.75 -32.03
C ARG A 716 9.35 27.46 -32.57
N VAL A 717 8.10 27.53 -33.05
CA VAL A 717 7.36 26.39 -33.62
C VAL A 717 7.18 26.61 -35.13
N VAL A 718 7.61 25.65 -35.94
CA VAL A 718 7.56 25.73 -37.42
C VAL A 718 7.18 24.39 -38.03
N ALA A 719 6.42 24.43 -39.13
CA ALA A 719 6.18 23.28 -40.00
C ALA A 719 6.03 23.76 -41.45
N GLY A 720 6.72 23.11 -42.38
CA GLY A 720 6.76 23.55 -43.77
C GLY A 720 7.18 25.02 -43.90
N PRO A 721 6.45 25.85 -44.67
CA PRO A 721 6.75 27.28 -44.79
C PRO A 721 6.17 28.12 -43.64
N TYR A 722 5.36 27.55 -42.76
CA TYR A 722 4.62 28.26 -41.73
C TYR A 722 5.35 28.29 -40.39
N GLN A 723 5.29 29.44 -39.72
CA GLN A 723 5.63 29.59 -38.32
C GLN A 723 4.33 29.67 -37.51
N TYR A 724 4.33 29.05 -36.33
CA TYR A 724 3.20 29.03 -35.42
C TYR A 724 3.53 29.82 -34.15
N SER A 725 2.66 30.75 -33.80
CA SER A 725 2.75 31.58 -32.59
C SER A 725 1.59 31.24 -31.64
N LEU A 726 1.81 31.41 -30.33
CA LEU A 726 0.80 31.14 -29.31
C LEU A 726 -0.07 32.38 -29.08
N TYR A 727 -1.39 32.18 -29.09
CA TYR A 727 -2.40 33.21 -28.86
C TYR A 727 -3.30 32.83 -27.69
N HIS A 728 -3.61 33.83 -26.86
CA HIS A 728 -4.60 33.74 -25.79
C HIS A 728 -5.95 34.22 -26.30
N GLY A 729 -6.97 33.38 -26.19
CA GLY A 729 -8.31 33.60 -26.74
C GLY A 729 -8.44 33.19 -28.22
N GLY A 730 -9.65 32.85 -28.64
CA GLY A 730 -10.06 32.59 -30.01
C GLY A 730 -9.98 33.82 -30.95
N VAL A 731 -10.69 33.78 -32.07
CA VAL A 731 -10.88 34.94 -32.97
C VAL A 731 -12.35 35.26 -33.16
N GLY A 732 -12.67 36.49 -33.58
CA GLY A 732 -14.05 36.88 -33.86
C GLY A 732 -14.95 36.72 -32.63
N ALA A 733 -16.02 35.92 -32.76
CA ALA A 733 -16.95 35.65 -31.66
C ALA A 733 -16.30 34.89 -30.49
N ASP A 734 -15.19 34.19 -30.73
CA ASP A 734 -14.48 33.39 -29.73
C ASP A 734 -13.33 34.15 -29.04
N ALA A 735 -13.13 35.44 -29.34
CA ALA A 735 -11.99 36.21 -28.82
C ALA A 735 -11.90 36.26 -27.28
N ALA A 736 -13.00 35.99 -26.58
CA ALA A 736 -13.10 35.96 -25.12
C ALA A 736 -13.22 34.54 -24.53
N ASP A 737 -12.92 33.49 -25.29
CA ASP A 737 -13.05 32.10 -24.82
C ASP A 737 -11.99 31.68 -23.79
N GLY A 738 -10.92 32.46 -23.61
CA GLY A 738 -9.87 32.21 -22.63
C GLY A 738 -8.95 31.01 -22.93
N ASN A 739 -9.14 30.31 -24.05
CA ASN A 739 -8.33 29.15 -24.45
C ASN A 739 -6.99 29.58 -25.05
N TRP A 740 -6.07 28.63 -25.26
CA TRP A 740 -4.74 28.90 -25.82
C TRP A 740 -4.50 28.11 -27.11
N TYR A 741 -4.13 28.83 -28.17
CA TYR A 741 -4.07 28.31 -29.52
C TYR A 741 -2.73 28.58 -30.21
N LEU A 742 -2.24 27.63 -31.01
CA LEU A 742 -1.25 27.89 -32.04
C LEU A 742 -1.92 28.42 -33.31
N ARG A 743 -1.39 29.51 -33.86
CA ARG A 743 -1.81 30.02 -35.17
C ARG A 743 -0.62 30.35 -36.05
N SER A 744 -0.78 30.13 -37.35
CA SER A 744 0.18 30.47 -38.38
C SER A 744 -0.19 31.74 -39.15
N VAL A 745 -0.80 32.70 -38.45
CA VAL A 745 -1.18 34.01 -38.99
C VAL A 745 -0.54 35.10 -38.16
N LEU A 746 -0.18 36.20 -38.82
CA LEU A 746 0.31 37.41 -38.15
C LEU A 746 -0.87 38.23 -37.64
N ASP A 747 -0.82 38.60 -36.36
CA ASP A 747 -1.71 39.60 -35.81
C ASP A 747 -1.16 41.01 -36.10
N CYS A 748 -1.61 41.56 -37.23
CA CYS A 748 -1.21 42.89 -37.69
C CYS A 748 -1.85 44.05 -36.90
N THR A 749 -2.65 43.76 -35.87
CA THR A 749 -3.23 44.78 -34.99
C THR A 749 -2.34 45.12 -33.80
N GLN A 750 -1.30 44.32 -33.54
CA GLN A 750 -0.32 44.60 -32.50
C GLN A 750 0.44 45.90 -32.81
N SER A 751 0.87 46.61 -31.77
CA SER A 751 1.63 47.85 -31.89
C SER A 751 3.00 47.70 -31.21
N PRO A 752 4.12 47.80 -31.96
CA PRO A 752 4.19 47.92 -33.43
C PRO A 752 3.76 46.61 -34.15
N PRO A 753 3.21 46.68 -35.38
CA PRO A 753 2.82 45.49 -36.13
C PRO A 753 4.01 44.57 -36.40
N PRO A 754 3.84 43.24 -36.38
CA PRO A 754 4.89 42.30 -36.73
C PRO A 754 5.43 42.54 -38.15
N ALA A 755 6.73 42.30 -38.34
CA ALA A 755 7.34 42.36 -39.67
C ALA A 755 6.68 41.34 -40.61
N GLY A 756 6.21 41.81 -41.78
CA GLY A 756 5.42 40.99 -42.71
C GLY A 756 3.96 41.45 -42.85
N CYS A 757 3.47 42.27 -41.93
CA CYS A 757 2.19 42.95 -42.08
C CYS A 757 2.25 44.05 -43.17
N PRO A 758 1.17 44.23 -43.97
CA PRO A 758 1.13 45.28 -44.98
C PRO A 758 1.24 46.67 -44.33
N THR A 759 2.15 47.50 -44.84
CA THR A 759 2.31 48.87 -44.36
C THR A 759 1.14 49.74 -44.86
N PRO A 760 0.59 50.64 -44.02
CA PRO A 760 -0.45 51.57 -44.45
C PRO A 760 0.00 52.36 -45.69
N PRO A 761 -0.87 52.60 -46.69
CA PRO A 761 -0.52 53.40 -47.85
C PRO A 761 0.00 54.78 -47.43
N ALA A 762 1.13 55.20 -48.01
CA ALA A 762 1.65 56.55 -47.78
C ALA A 762 0.57 57.59 -48.16
N PRO A 763 0.39 58.69 -47.39
CA PRO A 763 -0.55 59.74 -47.75
C PRO A 763 -0.26 60.23 -49.17
N LYS A 764 -1.25 60.14 -50.06
CA LYS A 764 -1.14 60.72 -51.42
C LYS A 764 -0.90 62.23 -51.26
N PRO A 765 0.02 62.84 -52.03
CA PRO A 765 0.16 64.30 -52.07
C PRO A 765 -1.21 64.94 -52.35
N GLY A 766 -1.61 65.88 -51.50
CA GLY A 766 -2.92 66.51 -51.56
C GLY A 766 -3.21 67.13 -52.93
N PRO A 767 -4.46 67.08 -53.40
CA PRO A 767 -4.82 67.75 -54.65
C PRO A 767 -4.79 69.27 -54.50
N ASP A 768 -4.28 69.92 -55.54
CA ASP A 768 -4.29 71.37 -55.78
C ASP A 768 -5.74 71.92 -55.68
N PRO A 769 -5.99 73.13 -55.12
CA PRO A 769 -7.33 73.64 -54.95
C PRO A 769 -7.82 74.29 -56.25
N ASP A 770 -8.86 73.71 -56.85
CA ASP A 770 -9.66 74.39 -57.88
C ASP A 770 -11.09 74.68 -57.35
N PRO A 771 -11.69 75.86 -57.61
CA PRO A 771 -13.00 76.23 -57.12
C PRO A 771 -14.10 75.95 -58.16
N GLY A 772 -15.12 75.16 -57.80
CA GLY A 772 -16.33 75.02 -58.63
C GLY A 772 -17.38 74.06 -58.07
N PRO A 773 -18.68 74.23 -58.38
CA PRO A 773 -19.75 74.13 -57.38
C PRO A 773 -20.62 72.87 -57.43
N GLY A 774 -21.22 72.51 -56.29
CA GLY A 774 -22.48 71.76 -56.24
C GLY A 774 -22.55 70.66 -55.17
N PRO A 775 -23.52 70.70 -54.24
CA PRO A 775 -23.75 69.61 -53.29
C PRO A 775 -24.64 68.54 -53.93
N GLY A 776 -24.05 67.39 -54.27
CA GLY A 776 -24.78 66.15 -54.50
C GLY A 776 -24.71 65.26 -53.24
N PRO A 777 -25.77 64.53 -52.87
CA PRO A 777 -25.72 63.58 -51.77
C PRO A 777 -24.79 62.43 -52.15
N GLY A 778 -23.65 62.33 -51.49
CA GLY A 778 -22.74 61.20 -51.64
C GLY A 778 -23.39 59.90 -51.15
N PRO A 779 -23.09 58.75 -51.77
CA PRO A 779 -23.52 57.45 -51.26
C PRO A 779 -22.93 57.21 -49.86
N GLY A 780 -23.71 56.57 -49.00
CA GLY A 780 -23.32 56.24 -47.62
C GLY A 780 -22.02 55.42 -47.54
N PRO A 781 -21.42 55.30 -46.35
CA PRO A 781 -20.15 54.61 -46.16
C PRO A 781 -20.24 53.17 -46.69
N ASP A 782 -19.37 52.88 -47.66
CA ASP A 782 -19.11 51.55 -48.19
C ASP A 782 -18.67 50.64 -47.03
N PRO A 783 -19.21 49.42 -46.86
CA PRO A 783 -18.74 48.49 -45.85
C PRO A 783 -17.23 48.26 -46.00
N THR A 784 -16.49 48.48 -44.91
CA THR A 784 -15.06 48.21 -44.84
C THR A 784 -14.80 46.75 -45.22
N PRO A 785 -13.92 46.47 -46.21
CA PRO A 785 -13.54 45.11 -46.56
C PRO A 785 -12.95 44.38 -45.34
N PRO A 786 -13.23 43.08 -45.14
CA PRO A 786 -12.56 42.30 -44.11
C PRO A 786 -11.03 42.41 -44.24
N ALA A 787 -10.33 42.60 -43.13
CA ALA A 787 -8.87 42.66 -43.13
C ALA A 787 -8.28 41.35 -43.72
N PRO A 788 -7.26 41.40 -44.58
CA PRO A 788 -6.66 40.19 -45.15
C PRO A 788 -6.02 39.32 -44.06
N VAL A 789 -6.27 38.01 -44.08
CA VAL A 789 -5.50 37.05 -43.27
C VAL A 789 -4.07 37.00 -43.82
N VAL A 790 -3.09 37.39 -43.00
CA VAL A 790 -1.67 37.41 -43.38
C VAL A 790 -0.98 36.18 -42.82
N PRO A 791 -0.52 35.23 -43.65
CA PRO A 791 0.24 34.07 -43.17
C PRO A 791 1.54 34.47 -42.47
N ASP A 792 1.84 33.83 -41.34
CA ASP A 792 3.14 33.90 -40.67
C ASP A 792 4.10 32.89 -41.33
N TYR A 793 4.83 33.35 -42.34
CA TYR A 793 5.85 32.54 -42.98
C TYR A 793 7.16 32.58 -42.18
N ARG A 794 7.80 31.42 -42.05
CA ARG A 794 9.14 31.32 -41.49
C ARG A 794 10.10 32.21 -42.31
N GLN A 795 11.03 32.89 -41.65
CA GLN A 795 11.96 33.85 -42.29
C GLN A 795 12.74 33.23 -43.47
N GLU A 796 13.01 31.93 -43.41
CA GLU A 796 13.73 31.16 -44.41
C GLU A 796 12.96 31.06 -45.74
N THR A 797 11.63 31.12 -45.73
CA THR A 797 10.80 31.05 -46.94
C THR A 797 11.03 32.25 -47.86
N SER A 798 11.24 33.44 -47.28
CA SER A 798 11.57 34.66 -48.01
C SER A 798 12.98 34.64 -48.61
N LEU A 799 13.90 33.83 -48.06
CA LEU A 799 15.25 33.66 -48.60
C LEU A 799 15.27 32.68 -49.78
N TYR A 800 14.44 31.62 -49.72
CA TYR A 800 14.29 30.66 -50.83
C TYR A 800 13.58 31.26 -52.05
N SER A 801 12.64 32.19 -51.87
CA SER A 801 12.03 32.94 -52.98
C SER A 801 12.97 34.00 -53.60
N ALA A 802 14.05 34.35 -52.90
CA ALA A 802 15.06 35.31 -53.36
C ALA A 802 16.28 34.66 -54.03
N LEU A 803 16.39 33.33 -54.04
CA LEU A 803 17.43 32.60 -54.78
C LEU A 803 17.00 32.47 -56.26
N PRO A 804 17.73 33.05 -57.24
CA PRO A 804 17.46 32.75 -58.64
C PRO A 804 17.73 31.27 -58.91
N SER A 805 16.86 30.61 -59.68
CA SER A 805 17.06 29.23 -60.11
C SER A 805 18.39 29.11 -60.86
N MET A 806 19.42 28.57 -60.21
CA MET A 806 20.61 28.10 -60.94
C MET A 806 20.31 26.69 -61.43
N GLY A 807 19.71 26.64 -62.62
CA GLY A 807 19.81 25.50 -63.54
C GLY A 807 21.09 25.58 -64.36
#